data_AF-A0A419DED4-F1
#
_entry.id   AF-A0A419DED4-F1
#
_cell.length_a   1.000
_cell.length_b   1.000
_cell.length_c   1.000
_cell.angle_alpha   90.00
_cell.angle_beta   90.00
_cell.angle_gamma   90.00
#
_symmetry.space_group_name_H-M   'P 1'
#
loop_
_entity.id
_entity.type
_entity.pdbx_description
1 polymer ?
#
loop_
_entity_poly.entity_id
_entity_poly.type
_entity_poly.pdbx_seq_one_letter_code
_entity_poly.pdbx_strand_id
1 'polypeptide(L)'
;VAAAGYSRFPGVFSGPEIASTFQYENALAAYMVVFSIVGLALSVKSERAFPKVFYAVGNFLLLVVLLSTLSRGGWIVYPLGLATLFAGLPGAYRWRAAYHLIIFLGCGLAATYLFLPRVLAGHGREALMYLLVLAAVTAVLQYAYHRLGLWLGRDGIEDRTRRLVAACGFLYLAVVVSFYLIYVASTLPSVLFAVLPVRVAQQAETIVNQSTSLPERLVITSDALKIAADYPLTGAGGGGWNALYHRYQSDLYWTTEAHNYFAQTLVEAGTLGLLAVLVLWGCFVCLVVRLWRRTGREGGVWISLWAAAVAAFTLGVHSAFDFDLSFAALGILLWALFGAVRAGEGLTKRTAGSRDTGVPYPTGRRLALTAVAATLGAALLFVPAASLHAAGIKGALGARAVLKSDLDAAERYYMAAVRLDPLTASYPADLAQVYAVQALKKDDAAKHFRALAQAQKAALAEPYNPQVRANLVNVYLLLKEADLAAREAEAMLQTNPLLPGNYEILGRVCIAAARQNLERARVEQARVYLDRAMAVPQIMAEKSAEVKKSSRRYAKGDLPPLTPGVQLAAGQAQYLSGRYAEARQSLQDASRDEKVGAEAKFWLAAAYHRLGEGREAQALLAEMEKQSAGIRKSYQELLILPPIF
;
A
#
# COMPACT_ATOMS: atom_id res chain seq x y z
N VAL A 1 -18.75 18.41 -0.14
CA VAL A 1 -18.24 19.76 -0.49
C VAL A 1 -17.01 19.68 -1.38
N ALA A 2 -15.89 19.11 -0.91
CA ALA A 2 -14.67 18.98 -1.73
C ALA A 2 -14.91 18.16 -3.03
N ALA A 3 -15.60 17.02 -2.92
CA ALA A 3 -16.01 16.21 -4.07
C ALA A 3 -16.86 17.00 -5.10
N ALA A 4 -17.63 17.99 -4.65
CA ALA A 4 -18.48 18.81 -5.52
C ALA A 4 -17.74 20.04 -6.10
N GLY A 5 -16.41 20.14 -5.94
CA GLY A 5 -15.59 21.21 -6.52
C GLY A 5 -15.53 22.53 -5.74
N TYR A 6 -16.22 22.62 -4.59
CA TYR A 6 -16.28 23.86 -3.79
C TYR A 6 -15.11 24.05 -2.82
N SER A 7 -14.28 23.02 -2.60
CA SER A 7 -13.07 23.11 -1.80
C SER A 7 -11.98 22.26 -2.45
N ARG A 8 -10.78 22.82 -2.56
CA ARG A 8 -9.61 22.07 -3.06
C ARG A 8 -9.01 21.30 -1.90
N PHE A 9 -9.11 19.97 -1.96
CA PHE A 9 -8.41 19.07 -1.05
C PHE A 9 -7.67 18.03 -1.91
N PRO A 10 -6.34 17.86 -1.74
CA PRO A 10 -5.60 16.83 -2.47
C PRO A 10 -6.05 15.43 -2.05
N GLY A 11 -6.32 14.54 -3.03
CA GLY A 11 -6.72 13.16 -2.76
C GLY A 11 -8.19 12.97 -2.37
N VAL A 12 -9.08 13.92 -2.69
CA VAL A 12 -10.55 13.73 -2.54
C VAL A 12 -11.04 12.52 -3.30
N PHE A 13 -10.48 12.30 -4.49
CA PHE A 13 -10.75 11.16 -5.35
C PHE A 13 -9.49 10.32 -5.52
N SER A 14 -9.68 9.01 -5.55
CA SER A 14 -8.78 8.03 -6.15
C SER A 14 -9.54 7.51 -7.36
N GLY A 15 -9.14 7.81 -8.59
CA GLY A 15 -9.98 7.48 -9.77
C GLY A 15 -11.41 8.05 -9.67
N PRO A 16 -12.47 7.26 -9.98
CA PRO A 16 -13.87 7.64 -9.73
C PRO A 16 -14.30 7.53 -8.26
N GLU A 17 -13.50 6.90 -7.40
CA GLU A 17 -13.82 6.64 -5.99
C GLU A 17 -13.61 7.88 -5.11
N ILE A 18 -14.56 8.15 -4.20
CA ILE A 18 -14.34 9.15 -3.14
C ILE A 18 -13.45 8.54 -2.05
N ALA A 19 -12.31 9.18 -1.80
CA ALA A 19 -11.29 8.76 -0.82
C ALA A 19 -11.11 9.76 0.35
N SER A 20 -11.54 11.01 0.16
CA SER A 20 -11.55 12.06 1.21
C SER A 20 -10.18 12.24 1.91
N THR A 21 -10.16 12.60 3.19
CA THR A 21 -8.93 12.82 3.99
C THR A 21 -8.10 11.56 4.21
N PHE A 22 -8.66 10.37 3.99
CA PHE A 22 -7.90 9.12 4.07
C PHE A 22 -7.04 8.90 2.84
N GLN A 23 -7.37 9.54 1.70
CA GLN A 23 -6.73 9.31 0.40
C GLN A 23 -6.71 7.82 -0.01
N TYR A 24 -7.55 7.01 0.65
CA TYR A 24 -7.73 5.59 0.42
C TYR A 24 -9.18 5.21 0.70
N GLU A 25 -9.85 4.72 -0.33
CA GLU A 25 -11.29 4.47 -0.36
C GLU A 25 -11.76 3.37 0.60
N ASN A 26 -10.92 2.34 0.83
CA ASN A 26 -11.25 1.23 1.72
C ASN A 26 -11.19 1.66 3.19
N ALA A 27 -10.18 2.45 3.58
CA ALA A 27 -10.10 3.02 4.93
C ALA A 27 -11.28 3.97 5.21
N LEU A 28 -11.65 4.81 4.23
CA LEU A 28 -12.84 5.67 4.34
C LEU A 28 -14.12 4.83 4.48
N ALA A 29 -14.26 3.75 3.70
CA ALA A 29 -15.42 2.86 3.77
C ALA A 29 -15.54 2.20 5.15
N ALA A 30 -14.45 1.63 5.68
CA ALA A 30 -14.41 1.04 7.02
C ALA A 30 -14.84 2.06 8.09
N TYR A 31 -14.35 3.30 8.00
CA TYR A 31 -14.75 4.39 8.89
C TYR A 31 -16.27 4.67 8.80
N MET A 32 -16.82 4.83 7.59
CA MET A 32 -18.25 5.10 7.39
C MET A 32 -19.14 3.98 7.94
N VAL A 33 -18.73 2.73 7.72
CA VAL A 33 -19.43 1.54 8.24
C VAL A 33 -19.50 1.56 9.77
N VAL A 34 -18.36 1.78 10.43
CA VAL A 34 -18.27 1.85 11.90
C VAL A 34 -19.21 2.91 12.47
N PHE A 35 -19.16 4.14 11.95
CA PHE A 35 -19.99 5.22 12.47
C PHE A 35 -21.46 5.07 12.12
N SER A 36 -21.80 4.46 10.98
CA SER A 36 -23.20 4.18 10.62
C SER A 36 -23.85 3.20 11.59
N ILE A 37 -23.12 2.14 11.99
CA ILE A 37 -23.56 1.16 13.00
C ILE A 37 -23.81 1.84 14.35
N VAL A 38 -22.87 2.67 14.80
CA VAL A 38 -23.01 3.44 16.06
C VAL A 38 -24.18 4.42 15.97
N GLY A 39 -24.29 5.16 14.87
CA GLY A 39 -25.36 6.14 14.63
C GLY A 39 -26.75 5.49 14.63
N LEU A 40 -26.89 4.29 14.05
CA LEU A 40 -28.15 3.54 14.07
C LEU A 40 -28.54 3.17 15.50
N ALA A 41 -27.59 2.66 16.29
CA ALA A 41 -27.84 2.29 17.68
C ALA A 41 -28.22 3.50 18.55
N LEU A 42 -27.55 4.65 18.37
CA LEU A 42 -27.87 5.89 19.08
C LEU A 42 -29.24 6.45 18.67
N SER A 43 -29.60 6.32 17.39
CA SER A 43 -30.93 6.70 16.88
C SER A 43 -32.04 5.85 17.52
N VAL A 44 -31.81 4.55 17.65
CA VAL A 44 -32.76 3.60 18.25
C VAL A 44 -32.93 3.82 19.75
N LYS A 45 -31.86 4.13 20.47
CA LYS A 45 -31.87 4.40 21.92
C LYS A 45 -32.53 5.74 22.29
N SER A 46 -32.50 6.72 21.38
CA SER A 46 -33.02 8.05 21.65
C SER A 46 -34.53 8.06 21.69
N GLU A 47 -35.15 8.66 22.71
CA GLU A 47 -36.62 8.81 22.76
C GLU A 47 -37.12 10.13 22.14
N ARG A 48 -36.29 11.17 22.18
CA ARG A 48 -36.63 12.50 21.66
C ARG A 48 -36.55 12.53 20.12
N ALA A 49 -37.41 13.34 19.50
CA ALA A 49 -37.49 13.50 18.05
C ALA A 49 -36.16 13.99 17.44
N PHE A 50 -35.59 15.06 18.02
CA PHE A 50 -34.42 15.74 17.46
C PHE A 50 -33.20 14.81 17.33
N PRO A 51 -32.76 14.08 18.38
CA PRO A 51 -31.65 13.13 18.24
C PRO A 51 -31.91 12.04 17.20
N LYS A 52 -33.14 11.50 17.09
CA LYS A 52 -33.47 10.49 16.07
C LYS A 52 -33.25 11.03 14.65
N VAL A 53 -33.78 12.23 14.40
CA VAL A 53 -33.64 12.93 13.12
C VAL A 53 -32.18 13.23 12.83
N PHE A 54 -31.45 13.75 13.81
CA PHE A 54 -30.01 14.04 13.68
C PHE A 54 -29.21 12.79 13.29
N TYR A 55 -29.39 11.68 14.02
CA TYR A 55 -28.67 10.43 13.70
C TYR A 55 -29.12 9.82 12.36
N ALA A 56 -30.38 9.95 11.96
CA ALA A 56 -30.85 9.45 10.67
C ALA A 56 -30.27 10.25 9.50
N VAL A 57 -30.25 11.59 9.59
CA VAL A 57 -29.62 12.46 8.58
C VAL A 57 -28.11 12.24 8.55
N GLY A 58 -27.47 12.08 9.70
CA GLY A 58 -26.06 11.72 9.80
C GLY A 58 -25.75 10.39 9.11
N ASN A 59 -26.50 9.33 9.41
CA ASN A 59 -26.32 8.02 8.77
C ASN A 59 -26.64 8.04 7.27
N PHE A 60 -27.60 8.85 6.83
CA PHE A 60 -27.84 9.09 5.41
C PHE A 60 -26.57 9.63 4.73
N LEU A 61 -25.91 10.64 5.31
CA LEU A 61 -24.67 11.20 4.75
C LEU A 61 -23.53 10.17 4.77
N LEU A 62 -23.35 9.45 5.89
CA LEU A 62 -22.34 8.39 6.00
C LEU A 62 -22.53 7.32 4.93
N LEU A 63 -23.78 6.94 4.66
CA LEU A 63 -24.12 5.94 3.65
C LEU A 63 -23.86 6.45 2.22
N VAL A 64 -24.22 7.70 1.91
CA VAL A 64 -23.91 8.27 0.59
C VAL A 64 -22.40 8.26 0.35
N VAL A 65 -21.61 8.62 1.37
CA VAL A 65 -20.14 8.57 1.27
C VAL A 65 -19.66 7.13 1.12
N LEU A 66 -20.14 6.19 1.94
CA LEU A 66 -19.80 4.76 1.87
C LEU A 66 -20.06 4.16 0.48
N LEU A 67 -21.21 4.45 -0.12
CA LEU A 67 -21.54 3.95 -1.45
C LEU A 67 -20.70 4.66 -2.52
N SER A 68 -20.33 5.93 -2.31
CA SER A 68 -19.47 6.67 -3.23
C SER A 68 -17.98 6.31 -3.14
N THR A 69 -17.56 5.49 -2.17
CA THR A 69 -16.18 4.97 -2.12
C THR A 69 -15.96 3.81 -3.08
N LEU A 70 -17.03 3.18 -3.60
CA LEU A 70 -17.00 1.95 -4.39
C LEU A 70 -16.21 0.78 -3.75
N SER A 71 -15.98 0.84 -2.42
CA SER A 71 -15.25 -0.19 -1.69
C SER A 71 -16.09 -1.45 -1.53
N ARG A 72 -15.71 -2.50 -2.28
CA ARG A 72 -16.37 -3.82 -2.21
C ARG A 72 -16.31 -4.41 -0.81
N GLY A 73 -15.17 -4.25 -0.13
CA GLY A 73 -15.00 -4.65 1.27
C GLY A 73 -16.00 -3.96 2.18
N GLY A 74 -16.14 -2.64 2.06
CA GLY A 74 -17.13 -1.87 2.81
C GLY A 74 -18.57 -2.33 2.56
N TRP A 75 -18.94 -2.58 1.30
CA TRP A 75 -20.30 -3.02 0.93
C TRP A 75 -20.65 -4.43 1.38
N ILE A 76 -19.66 -5.31 1.55
CA ILE A 76 -19.86 -6.67 2.08
C ILE A 76 -19.89 -6.64 3.61
N VAL A 77 -18.97 -5.91 4.24
CA VAL A 77 -18.84 -5.87 5.70
C VAL A 77 -19.99 -5.07 6.34
N TYR A 78 -20.54 -4.05 5.67
CA TYR A 78 -21.67 -3.27 6.19
C TYR A 78 -22.92 -4.10 6.53
N PRO A 79 -23.49 -4.90 5.60
CA PRO A 79 -24.65 -5.75 5.93
C PRO A 79 -24.31 -6.83 6.97
N LEU A 80 -23.08 -7.36 7.00
CA LEU A 80 -22.64 -8.28 8.05
C LEU A 80 -22.63 -7.62 9.44
N GLY A 81 -22.11 -6.40 9.52
CA GLY A 81 -22.12 -5.58 10.74
C GLY A 81 -23.55 -5.24 11.19
N LEU A 82 -24.42 -4.84 10.27
CA LEU A 82 -25.85 -4.63 10.57
C LEU A 82 -26.51 -5.93 11.05
N ALA A 83 -26.33 -7.06 10.38
CA ALA A 83 -26.90 -8.34 10.81
C ALA A 83 -26.46 -8.70 12.24
N THR A 84 -25.18 -8.47 12.56
CA THR A 84 -24.63 -8.70 13.91
C THR A 84 -25.22 -7.72 14.92
N LEU A 85 -25.38 -6.44 14.57
CA LEU A 85 -26.08 -5.46 15.41
C LEU A 85 -27.50 -5.94 15.73
N PHE A 86 -28.28 -6.30 14.71
CA PHE A 86 -29.65 -6.79 14.87
C PHE A 86 -29.74 -8.10 15.67
N ALA A 87 -28.73 -8.96 15.59
CA ALA A 87 -28.67 -10.21 16.37
C ALA A 87 -28.60 -9.96 17.89
N GLY A 88 -27.90 -8.92 18.33
CA GLY A 88 -27.77 -8.57 19.74
C GLY A 88 -28.69 -7.45 20.25
N LEU A 89 -29.49 -6.82 19.38
CA LEU A 89 -30.50 -5.86 19.82
C LEU A 89 -31.64 -6.55 20.59
N PRO A 90 -32.13 -5.95 21.70
CA PRO A 90 -33.32 -6.44 22.39
C PRO A 90 -34.54 -6.46 21.45
N GLY A 91 -35.42 -7.46 21.61
CA GLY A 91 -36.56 -7.71 20.72
C GLY A 91 -37.40 -6.46 20.43
N ALA A 92 -37.72 -5.68 21.47
CA ALA A 92 -38.50 -4.45 21.38
C ALA A 92 -37.86 -3.37 20.47
N TYR A 93 -36.54 -3.38 20.31
CA TYR A 93 -35.81 -2.37 19.54
C TYR A 93 -35.47 -2.80 18.11
N ARG A 94 -35.61 -4.09 17.78
CA ARG A 94 -35.27 -4.62 16.44
C ARG A 94 -36.09 -3.97 15.34
N TRP A 95 -37.41 -3.81 15.56
CA TRP A 95 -38.30 -3.21 14.56
C TRP A 95 -38.06 -1.71 14.43
N ARG A 96 -37.80 -1.02 15.54
CA ARG A 96 -37.38 0.39 15.55
C ARG A 96 -36.09 0.57 14.74
N ALA A 97 -35.10 -0.30 14.94
CA ALA A 97 -33.86 -0.29 14.18
C ALA A 97 -34.09 -0.53 12.69
N ALA A 98 -34.97 -1.47 12.32
CA ALA A 98 -35.33 -1.72 10.92
C ALA A 98 -35.88 -0.46 10.25
N TYR A 99 -36.86 0.20 10.87
CA TYR A 99 -37.44 1.42 10.29
C TYR A 99 -36.44 2.56 10.14
N HIS A 100 -35.64 2.81 11.16
CA HIS A 100 -34.59 3.83 11.09
C HIS A 100 -33.61 3.51 9.95
N LEU A 101 -33.19 2.25 9.84
CA LEU A 101 -32.31 1.77 8.77
C LEU A 101 -32.92 2.01 7.39
N ILE A 102 -34.16 1.57 7.15
CA ILE A 102 -34.75 1.63 5.79
C ILE A 102 -34.96 3.08 5.34
N ILE A 103 -35.27 4.01 6.26
CA ILE A 103 -35.43 5.43 5.95
C ILE A 103 -34.12 6.00 5.39
N PHE A 104 -33.01 5.92 6.16
CA PHE A 104 -31.75 6.50 5.69
C PHE A 104 -31.10 5.66 4.59
N LEU A 105 -31.34 4.33 4.54
CA LEU A 105 -30.83 3.44 3.50
C LEU A 105 -31.48 3.74 2.15
N GLY A 106 -32.81 3.83 2.11
CA GLY A 106 -33.55 4.16 0.90
C GLY A 106 -33.19 5.55 0.37
N CYS A 107 -33.17 6.56 1.25
CA CYS A 107 -32.78 7.91 0.86
C CYS A 107 -31.30 7.97 0.42
N GLY A 108 -30.40 7.27 1.11
CA GLY A 108 -28.96 7.27 0.81
C GLY A 108 -28.64 6.58 -0.52
N LEU A 109 -29.35 5.50 -0.86
CA LEU A 109 -29.25 4.85 -2.16
C LEU A 109 -29.72 5.77 -3.29
N ALA A 110 -30.90 6.39 -3.13
CA ALA A 110 -31.39 7.38 -4.09
C ALA A 110 -30.43 8.56 -4.24
N ALA A 111 -29.87 9.04 -3.13
CA ALA A 111 -28.91 10.13 -3.14
C ALA A 111 -27.62 9.75 -3.85
N THR A 112 -27.07 8.56 -3.60
CA THR A 112 -25.85 8.10 -4.27
C THR A 112 -26.05 8.00 -5.78
N TYR A 113 -27.18 7.42 -6.21
CA TYR A 113 -27.54 7.29 -7.63
C TYR A 113 -27.62 8.65 -8.34
N LEU A 114 -28.08 9.70 -7.64
CA LEU A 114 -28.18 11.05 -8.19
C LEU A 114 -26.89 11.87 -8.03
N PHE A 115 -26.15 11.65 -6.95
CA PHE A 115 -25.00 12.45 -6.52
C PHE A 115 -23.74 12.08 -7.29
N LEU A 116 -23.31 10.81 -7.26
CA LEU A 116 -22.00 10.40 -7.74
C LEU A 116 -21.82 10.66 -9.26
N PRO A 117 -22.76 10.29 -10.14
CA PRO A 117 -22.60 10.56 -11.58
C PRO A 117 -22.49 12.05 -11.90
N ARG A 118 -23.22 12.92 -11.16
CA ARG A 118 -23.18 14.37 -11.36
C ARG A 118 -21.89 14.99 -10.87
N VAL A 119 -21.37 14.49 -9.75
CA VAL A 119 -20.05 14.88 -9.24
C VAL A 119 -18.98 14.54 -10.27
N LEU A 120 -18.98 13.31 -10.80
CA LEU A 120 -18.02 12.86 -11.81
C LEU A 120 -18.17 13.63 -13.14
N ALA A 121 -19.38 14.05 -13.49
CA ALA A 121 -19.65 14.89 -14.65
C ALA A 121 -19.35 16.39 -14.44
N GLY A 122 -18.83 16.80 -13.28
CA GLY A 122 -18.51 18.20 -12.97
C GLY A 122 -19.71 19.08 -12.56
N HIS A 123 -20.91 18.51 -12.46
CA HIS A 123 -22.15 19.18 -12.04
C HIS A 123 -22.28 19.23 -10.50
N GLY A 124 -21.25 19.73 -9.82
CA GLY A 124 -21.17 19.72 -8.35
C GLY A 124 -22.31 20.46 -7.64
N ARG A 125 -22.81 21.56 -8.22
CA ARG A 125 -23.97 22.32 -7.67
C ARG A 125 -25.23 21.46 -7.62
N GLU A 126 -25.55 20.80 -8.71
CA GLU A 126 -26.72 19.92 -8.79
C GLU A 126 -26.58 18.74 -7.85
N ALA A 127 -25.39 18.11 -7.81
CA ALA A 127 -25.12 17.02 -6.91
C ALA A 127 -25.38 17.41 -5.44
N LEU A 128 -24.87 18.57 -5.00
CA LEU A 128 -25.14 19.08 -3.65
C LEU A 128 -26.63 19.39 -3.42
N MET A 129 -27.33 19.92 -4.42
CA MET A 129 -28.76 20.18 -4.32
C MET A 129 -29.55 18.88 -4.07
N TYR A 130 -29.30 17.83 -4.84
CA TYR A 130 -29.94 16.52 -4.62
C TYR A 130 -29.59 15.94 -3.25
N LEU A 131 -28.33 16.07 -2.81
CA LEU A 131 -27.91 15.64 -1.48
C LEU A 131 -28.68 16.36 -0.37
N LEU A 132 -28.83 17.70 -0.47
CA LEU A 132 -29.56 18.51 0.49
C LEU A 132 -31.06 18.20 0.51
N VAL A 133 -31.67 18.05 -0.68
CA VAL A 133 -33.09 17.67 -0.80
C VAL A 133 -33.33 16.33 -0.14
N LEU A 134 -32.50 15.31 -0.41
CA LEU A 134 -32.67 13.99 0.17
C LEU A 134 -32.30 13.93 1.66
N ALA A 135 -31.40 14.79 2.14
CA ALA A 135 -31.20 14.99 3.58
C ALA A 135 -32.46 15.55 4.26
N ALA A 136 -33.11 16.53 3.66
CA ALA A 136 -34.37 17.09 4.16
C ALA A 136 -35.51 16.04 4.13
N VAL A 137 -35.63 15.27 3.04
CA VAL A 137 -36.58 14.16 2.94
C VAL A 137 -36.32 13.12 4.05
N THR A 138 -35.06 12.74 4.29
CA THR A 138 -34.68 11.83 5.38
C THR A 138 -35.13 12.38 6.73
N ALA A 139 -34.92 13.68 6.99
CA ALA A 139 -35.34 14.32 8.23
C ALA A 139 -36.86 14.29 8.43
N VAL A 140 -37.61 14.62 7.37
CA VAL A 140 -39.08 14.60 7.37
C VAL A 140 -39.61 13.19 7.59
N LEU A 141 -39.10 12.19 6.87
CA LEU A 141 -39.50 10.79 7.02
C LEU A 141 -39.20 10.26 8.42
N GLN A 142 -38.03 10.58 8.98
CA GLN A 142 -37.65 10.16 10.33
C GLN A 142 -38.53 10.85 11.41
N TYR A 143 -38.85 12.12 11.24
CA TYR A 143 -39.76 12.84 12.13
C TYR A 143 -41.19 12.29 12.04
N ALA A 144 -41.68 12.04 10.82
CA ALA A 144 -42.98 11.42 10.58
C ALA A 144 -43.06 10.04 11.22
N TYR A 145 -42.03 9.21 11.06
CA TYR A 145 -41.93 7.91 11.74
C TYR A 145 -41.97 8.05 13.27
N HIS A 146 -41.27 9.04 13.84
CA HIS A 146 -41.32 9.28 15.27
C HIS A 146 -42.74 9.62 15.75
N ARG A 147 -43.47 10.49 15.03
CA ARG A 147 -44.87 10.83 15.34
C ARG A 147 -45.80 9.64 15.15
N LEU A 148 -45.60 8.85 14.10
CA LEU A 148 -46.35 7.62 13.83
C LEU A 148 -46.16 6.60 14.96
N GLY A 149 -44.93 6.43 15.44
CA GLY A 149 -44.63 5.55 16.59
C GLY A 149 -45.34 5.99 17.87
N LEU A 150 -45.39 7.30 18.16
CA LEU A 150 -46.14 7.84 19.31
C LEU A 150 -47.66 7.64 19.16
N TRP A 151 -48.18 7.73 17.93
CA TRP A 151 -49.60 7.55 17.65
C TRP A 151 -50.03 6.08 17.75
N LEU A 152 -49.26 5.15 17.15
CA LEU A 152 -49.53 3.71 17.21
C LEU A 152 -49.45 3.13 18.63
N GLY A 153 -48.69 3.78 19.50
CA GLY A 153 -48.54 3.43 20.91
C GLY A 153 -49.70 3.86 21.82
N ARG A 154 -50.74 4.52 21.30
CA ARG A 154 -51.94 4.89 22.07
C ARG A 154 -52.85 3.67 22.28
N ASP A 155 -53.49 3.58 23.44
CA ASP A 155 -54.33 2.44 23.85
C ASP A 155 -55.63 2.25 23.04
N GLY A 156 -55.96 3.18 22.13
CA GLY A 156 -57.15 3.13 21.28
C GLY A 156 -56.92 2.69 19.82
N ILE A 157 -55.70 2.30 19.44
CA ILE A 157 -55.40 1.89 18.05
C ILE A 157 -55.54 0.36 17.90
N GLU A 158 -56.40 -0.07 16.96
CA GLU A 158 -56.58 -1.48 16.65
C GLU A 158 -55.28 -2.19 16.21
N ASP A 159 -55.12 -3.43 16.66
CA ASP A 159 -53.96 -4.27 16.29
C ASP A 159 -53.90 -4.58 14.80
N ARG A 160 -55.01 -4.47 14.07
CA ARG A 160 -55.03 -4.59 12.61
C ARG A 160 -54.24 -3.47 11.94
N THR A 161 -54.41 -2.24 12.43
CA THR A 161 -53.67 -1.06 11.95
C THR A 161 -52.18 -1.18 12.25
N ARG A 162 -51.82 -1.66 13.44
CA ARG A 162 -50.42 -1.93 13.81
C ARG A 162 -49.77 -2.98 12.89
N ARG A 163 -50.49 -4.06 12.60
CA ARG A 163 -50.05 -5.12 11.66
C ARG A 163 -49.93 -4.61 10.23
N LEU A 164 -50.85 -3.77 9.76
CA LEU A 164 -50.80 -3.17 8.42
C LEU A 164 -49.57 -2.28 8.26
N VAL A 165 -49.31 -1.38 9.22
CA VAL A 165 -48.11 -0.53 9.19
C VAL A 165 -46.84 -1.38 9.19
N ALA A 166 -46.79 -2.43 10.02
CA ALA A 166 -45.68 -3.38 10.02
C ALA A 166 -45.49 -4.07 8.66
N ALA A 167 -46.57 -4.51 8.01
CA ALA A 167 -46.52 -5.12 6.69
C ALA A 167 -46.03 -4.15 5.60
N CYS A 168 -46.50 -2.89 5.61
CA CYS A 168 -46.02 -1.85 4.70
C CYS A 168 -44.53 -1.55 4.92
N GLY A 169 -44.08 -1.49 6.18
CA GLY A 169 -42.68 -1.32 6.52
C GLY A 169 -41.80 -2.46 6.03
N PHE A 170 -42.28 -3.71 6.17
CA PHE A 170 -41.58 -4.89 5.65
C PHE A 170 -41.51 -4.91 4.11
N LEU A 171 -42.59 -4.53 3.43
CA LEU A 171 -42.59 -4.39 1.97
C LEU A 171 -41.58 -3.33 1.52
N TYR A 172 -41.54 -2.18 2.19
CA TYR A 172 -40.57 -1.13 1.88
C TYR A 172 -39.13 -1.58 2.18
N LEU A 173 -38.89 -2.32 3.27
CA LEU A 173 -37.60 -2.96 3.55
C LEU A 173 -37.17 -3.86 2.38
N ALA A 174 -38.05 -4.73 1.91
CA ALA A 174 -37.77 -5.64 0.81
C ALA A 174 -37.38 -4.87 -0.45
N VAL A 175 -38.13 -3.80 -0.81
CA VAL A 175 -37.81 -2.94 -1.96
C VAL A 175 -36.43 -2.28 -1.81
N VAL A 176 -36.13 -1.70 -0.65
CA VAL A 176 -34.84 -1.03 -0.41
C VAL A 176 -33.67 -2.02 -0.43
N VAL A 177 -33.84 -3.21 0.16
CA VAL A 177 -32.83 -4.27 0.11
C VAL A 177 -32.63 -4.78 -1.30
N SER A 178 -33.71 -5.00 -2.07
CA SER A 178 -33.60 -5.36 -3.49
C SER A 178 -32.84 -4.30 -4.28
N PHE A 179 -33.14 -3.01 -4.07
CA PHE A 179 -32.41 -1.93 -4.74
C PHE A 179 -30.93 -1.88 -4.34
N TYR A 180 -30.61 -2.09 -3.06
CA TYR A 180 -29.23 -2.23 -2.58
C TYR A 180 -28.51 -3.38 -3.27
N LEU A 181 -29.13 -4.57 -3.33
CA LEU A 181 -28.54 -5.74 -3.97
C LEU A 181 -28.35 -5.52 -5.48
N ILE A 182 -29.31 -4.89 -6.16
CA ILE A 182 -29.19 -4.53 -7.58
C ILE A 182 -28.03 -3.55 -7.78
N TYR A 183 -27.94 -2.50 -6.96
CA TYR A 183 -26.85 -1.50 -7.03
C TYR A 183 -25.47 -2.13 -6.82
N VAL A 184 -25.35 -3.00 -5.81
CA VAL A 184 -24.12 -3.75 -5.54
C VAL A 184 -23.80 -4.69 -6.70
N ALA A 185 -24.78 -5.42 -7.22
CA ALA A 185 -24.59 -6.34 -8.35
C ALA A 185 -24.25 -5.63 -9.66
N SER A 186 -24.79 -4.45 -9.92
CA SER A 186 -24.50 -3.68 -11.14
C SER A 186 -23.13 -3.01 -11.11
N THR A 187 -22.57 -2.79 -9.92
CA THR A 187 -21.29 -2.09 -9.74
C THR A 187 -20.13 -3.04 -9.44
N LEU A 188 -20.41 -4.25 -8.93
CA LEU A 188 -19.44 -5.34 -8.91
C LEU A 188 -19.27 -5.87 -10.35
N PRO A 189 -18.05 -5.90 -10.91
CA PRO A 189 -17.74 -6.77 -12.03
C PRO A 189 -17.89 -8.22 -11.54
N SER A 190 -19.12 -8.72 -11.62
CA SER A 190 -19.51 -10.11 -11.74
C SER A 190 -18.71 -11.14 -10.92
N VAL A 191 -19.04 -11.22 -9.62
CA VAL A 191 -18.77 -12.39 -8.75
C VAL A 191 -19.52 -13.65 -9.25
N LEU A 192 -20.43 -13.52 -10.23
CA LEU A 192 -21.19 -14.61 -10.84
C LEU A 192 -20.46 -15.38 -11.97
N PHE A 193 -19.16 -15.16 -12.21
CA PHE A 193 -18.40 -15.88 -13.27
C PHE A 193 -17.59 -17.09 -12.80
N ALA A 194 -17.81 -17.61 -11.59
CA ALA A 194 -17.20 -18.88 -11.18
C ALA A 194 -17.71 -20.11 -11.99
N VAL A 195 -18.65 -19.95 -12.93
CA VAL A 195 -19.30 -21.05 -13.67
C VAL A 195 -19.32 -20.85 -15.20
N LEU A 196 -18.67 -19.83 -15.79
CA LEU A 196 -18.66 -19.64 -17.26
C LEU A 196 -17.25 -19.39 -17.84
N PRO A 197 -16.95 -19.84 -19.08
CA PRO A 197 -15.58 -20.00 -19.56
C PRO A 197 -14.93 -18.69 -20.05
N VAL A 198 -13.87 -18.28 -19.35
CA VAL A 198 -12.55 -17.70 -19.75
C VAL A 198 -12.42 -16.62 -20.85
N ARG A 199 -13.42 -16.26 -21.67
CA ARG A 199 -13.17 -15.40 -22.86
C ARG A 199 -13.53 -13.90 -22.77
N VAL A 200 -13.88 -13.36 -21.61
CA VAL A 200 -14.18 -11.90 -21.47
C VAL A 200 -13.26 -11.17 -20.46
N ALA A 201 -12.34 -11.89 -19.81
CA ALA A 201 -11.48 -11.30 -18.77
C ALA A 201 -10.41 -10.31 -19.28
N GLN A 202 -10.10 -10.29 -20.58
CA GLN A 202 -8.96 -9.51 -21.12
C GLN A 202 -9.29 -8.07 -21.52
N GLN A 203 -10.56 -7.62 -21.41
CA GLN A 203 -10.94 -6.23 -21.76
C GLN A 203 -11.30 -5.35 -20.57
N ALA A 204 -11.25 -5.88 -19.34
CA ALA A 204 -11.43 -5.08 -18.11
C ALA A 204 -10.10 -4.79 -17.38
N GLU A 205 -8.97 -5.27 -17.91
CA GLU A 205 -7.62 -5.11 -17.33
C GLU A 205 -6.93 -3.78 -17.70
N THR A 206 -7.54 -2.95 -18.54
CA THR A 206 -6.90 -1.74 -19.12
C THR A 206 -7.31 -0.41 -18.49
N ILE A 207 -7.93 -0.41 -17.32
CA ILE A 207 -8.16 0.84 -16.58
C ILE A 207 -7.28 0.85 -15.34
N VAL A 208 -6.23 1.67 -15.43
CA VAL A 208 -5.42 2.20 -14.31
C VAL A 208 -6.33 2.48 -13.14
N ASN A 209 -6.33 1.60 -12.13
CA ASN A 209 -6.96 1.88 -10.84
C ASN A 209 -6.02 1.40 -9.74
N GLN A 210 -5.70 2.33 -8.84
CA GLN A 210 -4.82 2.17 -7.69
C GLN A 210 -5.38 1.21 -6.62
N SER A 211 -6.49 0.51 -6.91
CA SER A 211 -7.10 -0.48 -6.05
C SER A 211 -6.67 -1.90 -6.44
N THR A 212 -5.81 -2.52 -5.63
CA THR A 212 -5.39 -3.91 -5.76
C THR A 212 -6.58 -4.86 -5.86
N SER A 213 -6.66 -5.65 -6.93
CA SER A 213 -7.77 -6.57 -7.17
C SER A 213 -7.78 -7.73 -6.16
N LEU A 214 -8.92 -8.39 -5.93
CA LEU A 214 -9.01 -9.52 -4.98
C LEU A 214 -8.02 -10.66 -5.30
N PRO A 215 -7.86 -11.10 -6.57
CA PRO A 215 -6.83 -12.09 -6.92
C PRO A 215 -5.41 -11.63 -6.59
N GLU A 216 -5.11 -10.36 -6.82
CA GLU A 216 -3.81 -9.76 -6.50
C GLU A 216 -3.56 -9.72 -4.98
N ARG A 217 -4.57 -9.38 -4.16
CA ARG A 217 -4.48 -9.45 -2.68
C ARG A 217 -4.17 -10.87 -2.19
N LEU A 218 -4.69 -11.91 -2.86
CA LEU A 218 -4.38 -13.30 -2.52
C LEU A 218 -2.93 -13.67 -2.85
N VAL A 219 -2.40 -13.18 -3.99
CA VAL A 219 -0.97 -13.35 -4.34
C VAL A 219 -0.09 -12.64 -3.31
N ILE A 220 -0.41 -11.39 -2.98
CA ILE A 220 0.30 -10.59 -1.96
C ILE A 220 0.27 -11.31 -0.60
N THR A 221 -0.89 -11.81 -0.17
CA THR A 221 -1.01 -12.57 1.09
C THR A 221 -0.18 -13.85 1.05
N SER A 222 -0.15 -14.56 -0.08
CA SER A 222 0.69 -15.75 -0.26
C SER A 222 2.18 -15.41 -0.14
N ASP A 223 2.63 -14.33 -0.76
CA ASP A 223 4.01 -13.87 -0.67
C ASP A 223 4.38 -13.43 0.76
N ALA A 224 3.45 -12.81 1.49
CA ALA A 224 3.62 -12.49 2.92
C ALA A 224 3.81 -13.76 3.77
N LEU A 225 3.08 -14.84 3.47
CA LEU A 225 3.25 -16.12 4.18
C LEU A 225 4.62 -16.76 3.90
N LYS A 226 5.21 -16.56 2.71
CA LYS A 226 6.58 -17.03 2.42
C LYS A 226 7.60 -16.28 3.28
N ILE A 227 7.45 -14.96 3.44
CA ILE A 227 8.32 -14.18 4.34
C ILE A 227 8.14 -14.67 5.78
N ALA A 228 6.90 -14.85 6.23
CA ALA A 228 6.61 -15.35 7.57
C ALA A 228 7.22 -16.73 7.85
N ALA A 229 7.29 -17.61 6.84
CA ALA A 229 7.92 -18.92 6.97
C ALA A 229 9.43 -18.83 7.23
N ASP A 230 10.11 -17.83 6.66
CA ASP A 230 11.53 -17.59 6.89
C ASP A 230 11.81 -16.86 8.21
N TYR A 231 10.84 -16.09 8.73
CA TYR A 231 10.95 -15.31 9.98
C TYR A 231 9.81 -15.62 10.98
N PRO A 232 9.64 -16.88 11.44
CA PRO A 232 8.39 -17.32 12.08
C PRO A 232 8.16 -16.78 13.50
N LEU A 233 9.21 -16.54 14.29
CA LEU A 233 9.06 -16.21 15.71
C LEU A 233 8.71 -14.74 15.92
N THR A 234 9.65 -13.85 15.56
CA THR A 234 9.55 -12.41 15.79
C THR A 234 9.22 -11.62 14.52
N GLY A 235 9.08 -12.29 13.37
CA GLY A 235 8.97 -11.61 12.09
C GLY A 235 10.29 -10.98 11.65
N ALA A 236 10.23 -10.24 10.55
CA ALA A 236 11.34 -9.49 9.98
C ALA A 236 11.50 -8.08 10.59
N GLY A 237 10.69 -7.72 11.60
CA GLY A 237 10.63 -6.38 12.18
C GLY A 237 9.63 -5.46 11.48
N GLY A 238 9.32 -4.32 12.12
CA GLY A 238 8.42 -3.31 11.53
C GLY A 238 8.98 -2.76 10.21
N GLY A 239 8.14 -2.67 9.17
CA GLY A 239 8.59 -2.37 7.81
C GLY A 239 9.19 -3.58 7.06
N GLY A 240 9.21 -4.76 7.69
CA GLY A 240 9.76 -5.99 7.10
C GLY A 240 9.06 -6.42 5.81
N TRP A 241 7.77 -6.10 5.65
CA TRP A 241 7.07 -6.26 4.37
C TRP A 241 7.75 -5.45 3.28
N ASN A 242 7.80 -4.12 3.43
CA ASN A 242 8.37 -3.21 2.43
C ASN A 242 9.84 -3.56 2.08
N ALA A 243 10.62 -3.94 3.09
CA ALA A 243 12.01 -4.34 2.90
C ALA A 243 12.16 -5.63 2.09
N LEU A 244 11.30 -6.64 2.29
CA LEU A 244 11.54 -7.99 1.78
C LEU A 244 10.66 -8.39 0.60
N TYR A 245 9.46 -7.81 0.44
CA TYR A 245 8.44 -8.38 -0.43
C TYR A 245 8.93 -8.59 -1.86
N HIS A 246 9.70 -7.63 -2.42
CA HIS A 246 10.31 -7.70 -3.75
C HIS A 246 11.11 -8.99 -4.02
N ARG A 247 11.74 -9.56 -2.99
CA ARG A 247 12.48 -10.82 -3.09
C ARG A 247 11.58 -12.04 -3.14
N TYR A 248 10.41 -11.98 -2.51
CA TYR A 248 9.47 -13.09 -2.35
C TYR A 248 8.32 -13.09 -3.35
N GLN A 249 8.20 -12.03 -4.14
CA GLN A 249 7.06 -11.84 -5.03
C GLN A 249 6.88 -13.02 -5.98
N SER A 250 5.64 -13.48 -6.12
CA SER A 250 5.27 -14.42 -7.18
C SER A 250 5.12 -13.68 -8.52
N ASP A 251 4.66 -12.43 -8.47
CA ASP A 251 4.37 -11.59 -9.62
C ASP A 251 5.03 -10.21 -9.44
N LEU A 252 5.42 -9.54 -10.52
CA LEU A 252 5.87 -8.16 -10.42
C LEU A 252 4.68 -7.23 -10.09
N TYR A 253 4.67 -6.70 -8.87
CA TYR A 253 3.72 -5.70 -8.36
C TYR A 253 4.42 -4.73 -7.41
N TRP A 254 3.75 -3.62 -7.07
CA TRP A 254 4.25 -2.66 -6.09
C TRP A 254 3.15 -2.33 -5.10
N THR A 255 3.45 -2.47 -3.81
CA THR A 255 2.57 -2.06 -2.72
C THR A 255 3.39 -1.73 -1.49
N THR A 256 2.91 -0.78 -0.70
CA THR A 256 3.51 -0.43 0.57
C THR A 256 3.13 -1.41 1.68
N GLU A 257 2.04 -2.17 1.52
CA GLU A 257 1.41 -2.95 2.58
C GLU A 257 0.93 -4.32 2.07
N ALA A 258 0.79 -5.32 2.95
CA ALA A 258 0.36 -6.67 2.54
C ALA A 258 -1.15 -6.77 2.23
N HIS A 259 -1.91 -5.66 2.35
CA HIS A 259 -3.38 -5.61 2.22
C HIS A 259 -4.13 -6.68 3.05
N ASN A 260 -3.54 -7.06 4.17
CA ASN A 260 -4.11 -7.97 5.16
C ASN A 260 -3.37 -7.73 6.47
N TYR A 261 -4.06 -7.10 7.44
CA TYR A 261 -3.44 -6.72 8.71
C TYR A 261 -2.80 -7.90 9.46
N PHE A 262 -3.43 -9.08 9.40
CA PHE A 262 -2.92 -10.26 10.10
C PHE A 262 -1.68 -10.85 9.40
N ALA A 263 -1.69 -10.91 8.07
CA ALA A 263 -0.51 -11.33 7.30
C ALA A 263 0.65 -10.35 7.50
N GLN A 264 0.36 -9.05 7.51
CA GLN A 264 1.37 -8.03 7.80
C GLN A 264 1.93 -8.15 9.22
N THR A 265 1.06 -8.30 10.22
CA THR A 265 1.49 -8.54 11.61
C THR A 265 2.38 -9.79 11.70
N LEU A 266 2.05 -10.84 10.96
CA LEU A 266 2.83 -12.07 10.92
C LEU A 266 4.21 -11.85 10.25
N VAL A 267 4.29 -11.06 9.19
CA VAL A 267 5.56 -10.69 8.54
C VAL A 267 6.42 -9.84 9.47
N GLU A 268 5.83 -8.84 10.13
CA GLU A 268 6.60 -7.84 10.88
C GLU A 268 6.92 -8.24 12.32
N ALA A 269 6.02 -8.96 12.98
CA ALA A 269 6.11 -9.33 14.39
C ALA A 269 6.04 -10.85 14.64
N GLY A 270 5.94 -11.64 13.56
CA GLY A 270 5.96 -13.11 13.64
C GLY A 270 4.73 -13.69 14.31
N THR A 271 4.83 -14.97 14.62
CA THR A 271 3.80 -15.71 15.35
C THR A 271 3.57 -15.13 16.75
N LEU A 272 4.60 -14.56 17.40
CA LEU A 272 4.46 -13.92 18.71
C LEU A 272 3.56 -12.67 18.63
N GLY A 273 3.78 -11.79 17.64
CA GLY A 273 2.96 -10.62 17.42
C GLY A 273 1.53 -10.99 17.03
N LEU A 274 1.37 -11.95 16.12
CA LEU A 274 0.05 -12.43 15.72
C LEU A 274 -0.72 -13.02 16.91
N LEU A 275 -0.06 -13.87 17.73
CA LEU A 275 -0.67 -14.43 18.93
C LEU A 275 -1.07 -13.35 19.94
N ALA A 276 -0.25 -12.31 20.13
CA ALA A 276 -0.61 -11.19 21.00
C ALA A 276 -1.88 -10.47 20.53
N VAL A 277 -2.00 -10.22 19.22
CA VAL A 277 -3.22 -9.65 18.60
C VAL A 277 -4.42 -10.59 18.78
N LEU A 278 -4.26 -11.89 18.54
CA LEU A 278 -5.33 -12.87 18.70
C LEU A 278 -5.79 -13.02 20.16
N VAL A 279 -4.86 -12.98 21.12
CA VAL A 279 -5.17 -12.99 22.56
C VAL A 279 -5.94 -11.74 22.95
N LEU A 280 -5.57 -10.57 22.43
CA LEU A 280 -6.30 -9.32 22.66
C LEU A 280 -7.76 -9.42 22.16
N TRP A 281 -7.96 -9.91 20.92
CA TRP A 281 -9.29 -10.15 20.38
C TRP A 281 -10.07 -11.21 21.17
N GLY A 282 -9.42 -12.30 21.59
CA GLY A 282 -10.02 -13.32 22.44
C GLY A 282 -10.49 -12.74 23.78
N CYS A 283 -9.66 -11.94 24.44
CA CYS A 283 -10.01 -11.24 25.67
C CYS A 283 -11.18 -10.26 25.47
N PHE A 284 -11.20 -9.55 24.34
CA PHE A 284 -12.30 -8.65 23.97
C PHE A 284 -13.61 -9.41 23.76
N VAL A 285 -13.60 -10.53 23.03
CA VAL A 285 -14.76 -11.41 22.85
C VAL A 285 -15.25 -11.94 24.20
N CYS A 286 -14.34 -12.42 25.06
CA CYS A 286 -14.69 -12.88 26.41
C CYS A 286 -15.36 -11.78 27.24
N LEU A 287 -14.88 -10.54 27.14
CA LEU A 287 -15.49 -9.39 27.81
C LEU A 287 -16.91 -9.13 27.27
N VAL A 288 -17.11 -9.11 25.96
CA VAL A 288 -18.42 -8.91 25.33
C VAL A 288 -19.40 -10.00 25.75
N VAL A 289 -18.98 -11.28 25.70
CA VAL A 289 -19.81 -12.43 26.15
C VAL A 289 -20.15 -12.33 27.64
N ARG A 290 -19.19 -11.92 28.48
CA ARG A 290 -19.44 -11.72 29.91
C ARG A 290 -20.45 -10.60 30.16
N LEU A 291 -20.35 -9.48 29.45
CA LEU A 291 -21.29 -8.37 29.53
C LEU A 291 -22.69 -8.80 29.03
N TRP A 292 -22.73 -9.51 27.90
CA TRP A 292 -23.96 -10.09 27.34
C TRP A 292 -24.72 -10.93 28.36
N ARG A 293 -24.03 -11.82 29.08
CA ARG A 293 -24.65 -12.70 30.09
C ARG A 293 -25.14 -11.94 31.32
N ARG A 294 -24.54 -10.78 31.65
CA ARG A 294 -24.86 -10.01 32.86
C ARG A 294 -25.99 -8.99 32.67
N THR A 295 -26.10 -8.38 31.49
CA THR A 295 -27.05 -7.27 31.26
C THR A 295 -28.45 -7.71 30.84
N GLY A 296 -28.70 -9.02 30.68
CA GLY A 296 -30.01 -9.55 30.33
C GLY A 296 -30.58 -9.06 28.99
N ARG A 297 -29.76 -8.41 28.15
CA ARG A 297 -30.12 -7.76 26.87
C ARG A 297 -31.14 -6.61 26.94
N GLU A 298 -31.76 -6.29 28.08
CA GLU A 298 -32.94 -5.41 28.11
C GLU A 298 -32.68 -3.93 28.43
N GLY A 299 -31.42 -3.54 28.70
CA GLY A 299 -31.07 -2.15 29.06
C GLY A 299 -30.55 -1.27 27.91
N GLY A 300 -30.85 0.04 27.94
CA GLY A 300 -30.29 1.02 26.98
C GLY A 300 -28.76 1.18 27.03
N VAL A 301 -28.11 0.71 28.11
CA VAL A 301 -26.64 0.59 28.20
C VAL A 301 -26.13 -0.53 27.29
N TRP A 302 -26.84 -1.67 27.23
CA TRP A 302 -26.47 -2.81 26.39
C TRP A 302 -26.45 -2.43 24.90
N ILE A 303 -27.43 -1.66 24.42
CA ILE A 303 -27.48 -1.21 23.02
C ILE A 303 -26.21 -0.46 22.63
N SER A 304 -25.73 0.46 23.47
CA SER A 304 -24.51 1.23 23.21
C SER A 304 -23.25 0.35 23.26
N LEU A 305 -23.16 -0.58 24.20
CA LEU A 305 -22.04 -1.51 24.31
C LEU A 305 -21.97 -2.48 23.14
N TRP A 306 -23.12 -3.03 22.76
CA TRP A 306 -23.23 -3.93 21.62
C TRP A 306 -22.88 -3.21 20.32
N ALA A 307 -23.36 -1.97 20.13
CA ALA A 307 -23.00 -1.19 18.96
C ALA A 307 -21.49 -0.90 18.87
N ALA A 308 -20.85 -0.53 19.99
CA ALA A 308 -19.41 -0.33 20.03
C ALA A 308 -18.63 -1.63 19.76
N ALA A 309 -19.10 -2.76 20.29
CA ALA A 309 -18.50 -4.07 20.04
C ALA A 309 -18.64 -4.48 18.57
N VAL A 310 -19.83 -4.34 17.98
CA VAL A 310 -20.08 -4.63 16.57
C VAL A 310 -19.25 -3.73 15.67
N ALA A 311 -19.18 -2.43 15.95
CA ALA A 311 -18.30 -1.51 15.25
C ALA A 311 -16.83 -1.98 15.29
N ALA A 312 -16.33 -2.39 16.46
CA ALA A 312 -14.97 -2.90 16.58
C ALA A 312 -14.77 -4.18 15.75
N PHE A 313 -15.67 -5.17 15.88
CA PHE A 313 -15.60 -6.41 15.10
C PHE A 313 -15.65 -6.16 13.59
N THR A 314 -16.54 -5.28 13.16
CA THR A 314 -16.66 -4.89 11.76
C THR A 314 -15.36 -4.28 11.23
N LEU A 315 -14.74 -3.37 11.97
CA LEU A 315 -13.44 -2.81 11.61
C LEU A 315 -12.37 -3.92 11.52
N GLY A 316 -12.29 -4.80 12.52
CA GLY A 316 -11.34 -5.92 12.53
C GLY A 316 -11.54 -6.91 11.39
N VAL A 317 -12.78 -7.21 11.01
CA VAL A 317 -13.10 -8.08 9.86
C VAL A 317 -12.72 -7.40 8.55
N HIS A 318 -12.99 -6.11 8.39
CA HIS A 318 -12.59 -5.37 7.19
C HIS A 318 -11.06 -5.36 7.03
N SER A 319 -10.32 -5.19 8.13
CA SER A 319 -8.86 -5.23 8.16
C SER A 319 -8.26 -6.63 7.98
N ALA A 320 -9.08 -7.69 7.91
CA ALA A 320 -8.61 -8.99 7.46
C ALA A 320 -8.41 -9.03 5.93
N PHE A 321 -9.10 -8.15 5.21
CA PHE A 321 -9.06 -8.06 3.75
C PHE A 321 -8.33 -6.82 3.25
N ASP A 322 -7.89 -5.95 4.16
CA ASP A 322 -7.18 -4.71 3.87
C ASP A 322 -6.23 -4.32 5.00
N PHE A 323 -5.43 -3.27 4.80
CA PHE A 323 -4.45 -2.78 5.78
C PHE A 323 -4.98 -1.61 6.62
N ASP A 324 -6.29 -1.55 6.90
CA ASP A 324 -6.91 -0.36 7.52
C ASP A 324 -6.26 0.06 8.83
N LEU A 325 -5.82 -0.90 9.65
CA LEU A 325 -5.21 -0.64 10.95
C LEU A 325 -3.78 -0.10 10.87
N SER A 326 -3.18 -0.04 9.68
CA SER A 326 -1.95 0.74 9.42
C SER A 326 -2.25 2.25 9.40
N PHE A 327 -3.51 2.67 9.21
CA PHE A 327 -3.93 4.05 9.43
C PHE A 327 -4.10 4.32 10.93
N ALA A 328 -3.24 5.19 11.48
CA ALA A 328 -3.28 5.57 12.90
C ALA A 328 -4.68 6.02 13.36
N ALA A 329 -5.44 6.72 12.52
CA ALA A 329 -6.80 7.15 12.84
C ALA A 329 -7.76 5.96 13.09
N LEU A 330 -7.67 4.89 12.30
CA LEU A 330 -8.49 3.69 12.47
C LEU A 330 -7.99 2.83 13.63
N GLY A 331 -6.68 2.78 13.86
CA GLY A 331 -6.10 2.20 15.07
C GLY A 331 -6.62 2.88 16.34
N ILE A 332 -6.58 4.21 16.41
CA ILE A 332 -7.12 4.99 17.54
C ILE A 332 -8.61 4.74 17.73
N LEU A 333 -9.38 4.68 16.63
CA LEU A 333 -10.80 4.38 16.67
C LEU A 333 -11.08 2.98 17.26
N LEU A 334 -10.33 1.96 16.84
CA LEU A 334 -10.44 0.60 17.39
C LEU A 334 -10.18 0.59 18.91
N TRP A 335 -9.10 1.24 19.35
CA TRP A 335 -8.77 1.34 20.78
C TRP A 335 -9.83 2.11 21.57
N ALA A 336 -10.40 3.17 21.00
CA ALA A 336 -11.50 3.91 21.62
C ALA A 336 -12.76 3.04 21.76
N LEU A 337 -13.08 2.22 20.76
CA LEU A 337 -14.20 1.27 20.82
C LEU A 337 -13.97 0.18 21.88
N PHE A 338 -12.76 -0.37 21.97
CA PHE A 338 -12.37 -1.30 23.05
C PHE A 338 -12.53 -0.66 24.43
N GLY A 339 -12.05 0.57 24.59
CA GLY A 339 -12.21 1.37 25.81
C GLY A 339 -13.68 1.61 26.17
N ALA A 340 -14.52 1.95 25.19
CA ALA A 340 -15.95 2.18 25.39
C ALA A 340 -16.68 0.91 25.88
N VAL A 341 -16.39 -0.25 25.29
CA VAL A 341 -16.96 -1.53 25.74
C VAL A 341 -16.46 -1.88 27.15
N ARG A 342 -15.17 -1.68 27.41
CA ARG A 342 -14.56 -1.92 28.73
C ARG A 342 -15.14 -1.04 29.83
N ALA A 343 -15.45 0.22 29.54
CA ALA A 343 -16.14 1.14 30.45
C ALA A 343 -17.57 0.66 30.79
N GLY A 344 -18.21 -0.06 29.87
CA GLY A 344 -19.50 -0.72 30.08
C GLY A 344 -19.56 -1.64 31.29
N GLU A 345 -18.45 -2.28 31.66
CA GLU A 345 -18.40 -3.13 32.85
C GLU A 345 -18.64 -2.33 34.14
N GLY A 346 -18.13 -1.10 34.23
CA GLY A 346 -18.38 -0.23 35.39
C GLY A 346 -19.83 0.25 35.45
N LEU A 347 -20.39 0.62 34.29
CA LEU A 347 -21.78 1.09 34.19
C LEU A 347 -22.79 -0.01 34.55
N THR A 348 -22.53 -1.24 34.10
CA THR A 348 -23.41 -2.39 34.36
C THR A 348 -23.40 -2.81 35.84
N LYS A 349 -22.25 -2.74 36.51
CA LYS A 349 -22.16 -2.96 37.97
C LYS A 349 -22.96 -1.94 38.78
N ARG A 350 -22.88 -0.65 38.42
CA ARG A 350 -23.64 0.42 39.09
C ARG A 350 -25.15 0.26 38.94
N THR A 351 -25.62 -0.13 37.75
CA THR A 351 -27.05 -0.38 37.51
C THR A 351 -27.59 -1.62 38.21
N ALA A 352 -26.74 -2.60 38.53
CA ALA A 352 -27.14 -3.86 39.18
C ALA A 352 -27.23 -3.76 40.72
N GLY A 353 -27.20 -2.56 41.31
CA GLY A 353 -27.36 -2.36 42.75
C GLY A 353 -26.22 -2.93 43.61
N SER A 354 -25.13 -3.40 43.00
CA SER A 354 -23.91 -3.78 43.71
C SER A 354 -23.37 -2.54 44.41
N ARG A 355 -23.47 -2.48 45.74
CA ARG A 355 -22.73 -1.51 46.56
C ARG A 355 -21.27 -1.58 46.11
N ASP A 356 -20.74 -0.43 45.73
CA ASP A 356 -19.35 -0.24 45.37
C ASP A 356 -18.51 -0.76 46.55
N THR A 357 -17.84 -1.91 46.40
CA THR A 357 -16.63 -2.17 47.17
C THR A 357 -15.63 -1.18 46.60
N GLY A 358 -15.67 0.04 47.14
CA GLY A 358 -15.17 1.26 46.50
C GLY A 358 -13.95 0.99 45.65
N VAL A 359 -14.00 1.41 44.38
CA VAL A 359 -12.81 1.43 43.52
C VAL A 359 -11.69 2.00 44.38
N PRO A 360 -10.66 1.21 44.76
CA PRO A 360 -9.66 1.71 45.68
C PRO A 360 -9.05 2.91 44.98
N TYR A 361 -9.27 4.11 45.55
CA TYR A 361 -8.58 5.30 45.10
C TYR A 361 -7.11 4.90 45.00
N PRO A 362 -6.48 5.04 43.82
CA PRO A 362 -5.07 4.72 43.73
C PRO A 362 -4.39 5.57 44.81
N THR A 363 -3.76 4.89 45.77
CA THR A 363 -2.93 5.54 46.79
C THR A 363 -2.01 6.52 46.06
N GLY A 364 -1.65 7.67 46.66
CA GLY A 364 -0.81 8.67 45.97
C GLY A 364 0.41 8.07 45.26
N ARG A 365 0.97 6.98 45.82
CA ARG A 365 2.00 6.13 45.21
C ARG A 365 1.60 5.47 43.88
N ARG A 366 0.41 4.85 43.76
CA ARG A 366 -0.07 4.25 42.51
C ARG A 366 -0.32 5.30 41.45
N LEU A 367 -0.89 6.45 41.81
CA LEU A 367 -1.09 7.57 40.88
C LEU A 367 0.26 8.12 40.38
N ALA A 368 1.21 8.32 41.30
CA ALA A 368 2.57 8.73 40.95
C ALA A 368 3.25 7.71 40.04
N LEU A 369 3.16 6.41 40.33
CA LEU A 369 3.73 5.35 39.48
C LEU A 369 3.09 5.33 38.10
N THR A 370 1.76 5.47 37.99
CA THR A 370 1.09 5.54 36.69
C THR A 370 1.47 6.80 35.91
N ALA A 371 1.63 7.94 36.58
CA ALA A 371 2.05 9.19 35.95
C ALA A 371 3.50 9.10 35.45
N VAL A 372 4.40 8.53 36.24
CA VAL A 372 5.79 8.27 35.84
C VAL A 372 5.84 7.30 34.67
N ALA A 373 5.13 6.16 34.74
CA ALA A 373 5.08 5.18 33.66
C ALA A 373 4.49 5.78 32.37
N ALA A 374 3.43 6.57 32.46
CA ALA A 374 2.84 7.27 31.33
C ALA A 374 3.79 8.33 30.74
N THR A 375 4.51 9.07 31.59
CA THR A 375 5.49 10.07 31.16
C THR A 375 6.68 9.41 30.47
N LEU A 376 7.21 8.33 31.03
CA LEU A 376 8.29 7.56 30.42
C LEU A 376 7.83 6.91 29.11
N GLY A 377 6.62 6.33 29.07
CA GLY A 377 6.04 5.77 27.86
C GLY A 377 5.84 6.83 26.77
N ALA A 378 5.35 8.02 27.14
CA ALA A 378 5.24 9.14 26.22
C ALA A 378 6.63 9.59 25.72
N ALA A 379 7.61 9.76 26.60
CA ALA A 379 8.97 10.15 26.23
C ALA A 379 9.62 9.14 25.27
N LEU A 380 9.43 7.83 25.52
CA LEU A 380 9.93 6.75 24.66
C LEU A 380 9.33 6.82 23.24
N LEU A 381 8.11 7.34 23.08
CA LEU A 381 7.48 7.51 21.77
C LEU A 381 7.84 8.84 21.12
N PHE A 382 7.74 9.95 21.86
CA PHE A 382 7.88 11.30 21.30
C PHE A 382 9.32 11.70 21.03
N VAL A 383 10.30 11.27 21.83
CA VAL A 383 11.71 11.67 21.63
C VAL A 383 12.27 11.06 20.34
N PRO A 384 12.15 9.74 20.06
CA PRO A 384 12.56 9.19 18.78
C PRO A 384 11.76 9.78 17.63
N ALA A 385 10.43 9.91 17.75
CA ALA A 385 9.59 10.49 16.70
C ALA A 385 10.02 11.92 16.33
N ALA A 386 10.35 12.75 17.31
CA ALA A 386 10.86 14.11 17.09
C ALA A 386 12.23 14.09 16.39
N SER A 387 13.12 13.17 16.78
CA SER A 387 14.43 12.99 16.13
C SER A 387 14.29 12.55 14.67
N LEU A 388 13.45 11.54 14.39
CA LEU A 388 13.15 11.04 13.05
C LEU A 388 12.50 12.12 12.17
N HIS A 389 11.55 12.88 12.72
CA HIS A 389 10.94 14.00 12.01
C HIS A 389 11.96 15.09 11.68
N ALA A 390 12.81 15.46 12.64
CA ALA A 390 13.88 16.42 12.42
C ALA A 390 14.88 15.90 11.37
N ALA A 391 15.22 14.60 11.38
CA ALA A 391 16.06 13.97 10.36
C ALA A 391 15.42 14.08 8.97
N GLY A 392 14.12 13.81 8.85
CA GLY A 392 13.37 13.96 7.59
C GLY A 392 13.39 15.40 7.05
N ILE A 393 13.24 16.41 7.92
CA ILE A 393 13.41 17.82 7.53
C ILE A 393 14.83 18.08 7.02
N LYS A 394 15.86 17.57 7.71
CA LYS A 394 17.25 17.74 7.28
C LYS A 394 17.55 17.02 5.97
N GLY A 395 17.06 15.79 5.77
CA GLY A 395 17.17 15.07 4.50
C GLY A 395 16.51 15.85 3.35
N ALA A 396 15.30 16.37 3.56
CA ALA A 396 14.61 17.18 2.55
C ALA A 396 15.35 18.49 2.21
N LEU A 397 15.94 19.15 3.21
CA LEU A 397 16.80 20.32 2.99
C LEU A 397 18.09 19.95 2.24
N GLY A 398 18.68 18.79 2.54
CA GLY A 398 19.82 18.23 1.81
C GLY A 398 19.51 18.02 0.33
N ALA A 399 18.41 17.34 0.02
CA ALA A 399 17.96 17.12 -1.35
C ALA A 399 17.73 18.43 -2.11
N ARG A 400 17.11 19.43 -1.46
CA ARG A 400 16.94 20.78 -2.05
C ARG A 400 18.26 21.50 -2.30
N ALA A 401 19.27 21.31 -1.44
CA ALA A 401 20.59 21.90 -1.63
C ALA A 401 21.34 21.24 -2.80
N VAL A 402 21.22 19.92 -2.98
CA VAL A 402 21.74 19.21 -4.16
C VAL A 402 21.14 19.75 -5.46
N LEU A 403 19.81 19.96 -5.50
CA LEU A 403 19.13 20.55 -6.67
C LEU A 403 19.63 21.97 -7.00
N LYS A 404 20.09 22.72 -6.00
CA LYS A 404 20.70 24.05 -6.17
C LYS A 404 22.22 23.99 -6.42
N SER A 405 22.79 22.80 -6.56
CA SER A 405 24.24 22.56 -6.65
C SER A 405 25.06 23.08 -5.46
N ASP A 406 24.43 23.31 -4.30
CA ASP A 406 25.10 23.70 -3.05
C ASP A 406 25.49 22.45 -2.26
N LEU A 407 26.62 21.85 -2.65
CA LEU A 407 27.11 20.60 -2.07
C LEU A 407 27.55 20.75 -0.61
N ASP A 408 28.02 21.92 -0.20
CA ASP A 408 28.48 22.15 1.16
C ASP A 408 27.28 22.27 2.13
N ALA A 409 26.19 22.91 1.70
CA ALA A 409 24.95 22.88 2.47
C ALA A 409 24.33 21.48 2.49
N ALA A 410 24.32 20.77 1.35
CA ALA A 410 23.83 19.40 1.27
C ALA A 410 24.56 18.48 2.25
N GLU A 411 25.90 18.54 2.29
CA GLU A 411 26.73 17.79 3.24
C GLU A 411 26.31 18.06 4.69
N ARG A 412 26.22 19.34 5.10
CA ARG A 412 25.83 19.69 6.48
C ARG A 412 24.45 19.16 6.85
N TYR A 413 23.48 19.24 5.93
CA TYR A 413 22.13 18.76 6.16
C TYR A 413 22.06 17.24 6.24
N TYR A 414 22.68 16.52 5.30
CA TYR A 414 22.70 15.06 5.33
C TYR A 414 23.50 14.51 6.51
N MET A 415 24.62 15.13 6.90
CA MET A 415 25.32 14.77 8.14
C MET A 415 24.44 14.92 9.38
N ALA A 416 23.63 15.98 9.45
CA ALA A 416 22.67 16.16 10.53
C ALA A 416 21.56 15.10 10.49
N ALA A 417 21.07 14.74 9.30
CA ALA A 417 20.08 13.68 9.12
C ALA A 417 20.61 12.32 9.61
N VAL A 418 21.81 11.92 9.17
CA VAL A 418 22.47 10.66 9.59
C VAL A 418 22.71 10.59 11.10
N ARG A 419 22.93 11.73 11.77
CA ARG A 419 23.11 11.78 13.22
C ARG A 419 21.78 11.65 13.98
N LEU A 420 20.71 12.26 13.46
CA LEU A 420 19.38 12.24 14.07
C LEU A 420 18.65 10.91 13.83
N ASP A 421 18.95 10.28 12.69
CA ASP A 421 18.42 8.99 12.28
C ASP A 421 19.51 8.18 11.55
N PRO A 422 20.20 7.29 12.27
CA PRO A 422 21.20 6.42 11.67
C PRO A 422 20.61 5.17 11.00
N LEU A 423 19.29 4.94 11.09
CA LEU A 423 18.62 3.71 10.64
C LEU A 423 18.11 3.84 9.20
N THR A 424 17.66 5.04 8.79
CA THR A 424 17.24 5.28 7.41
C THR A 424 18.45 5.32 6.47
N ALA A 425 18.56 4.33 5.58
CA ALA A 425 19.74 4.15 4.70
C ALA A 425 19.86 5.20 3.59
N SER A 426 18.77 5.88 3.21
CA SER A 426 18.82 6.92 2.18
C SER A 426 19.68 8.11 2.60
N TYR A 427 19.72 8.49 3.89
CA TYR A 427 20.55 9.60 4.35
C TYR A 427 22.06 9.35 4.20
N PRO A 428 22.64 8.22 4.65
CA PRO A 428 24.04 7.92 4.36
C PRO A 428 24.29 7.67 2.88
N ALA A 429 23.35 7.11 2.11
CA ALA A 429 23.51 6.94 0.65
C ALA A 429 23.61 8.29 -0.08
N ASP A 430 22.72 9.22 0.23
CA ASP A 430 22.74 10.58 -0.33
C ASP A 430 23.99 11.35 0.11
N LEU A 431 24.42 11.19 1.36
CA LEU A 431 25.68 11.77 1.83
C LEU A 431 26.89 11.18 1.09
N ALA A 432 26.89 9.88 0.81
CA ALA A 432 27.92 9.22 0.00
C ALA A 432 27.97 9.80 -1.42
N GLN A 433 26.81 10.03 -2.03
CA GLN A 433 26.71 10.67 -3.34
C GLN A 433 27.25 12.11 -3.33
N VAL A 434 26.92 12.91 -2.32
CA VAL A 434 27.47 14.28 -2.17
C VAL A 434 28.99 14.23 -2.04
N TYR A 435 29.52 13.34 -1.20
CA TYR A 435 30.96 13.17 -1.05
C TYR A 435 31.64 12.70 -2.33
N ALA A 436 31.03 11.78 -3.09
CA ALA A 436 31.59 11.29 -4.34
C ALA A 436 31.67 12.39 -5.41
N VAL A 437 30.66 13.26 -5.51
CA VAL A 437 30.69 14.42 -6.41
C VAL A 437 31.75 15.43 -5.98
N GLN A 438 31.87 15.71 -4.68
CA GLN A 438 32.92 16.59 -4.15
C GLN A 438 34.32 16.03 -4.40
N ALA A 439 34.51 14.71 -4.21
CA ALA A 439 35.77 14.01 -4.48
C ALA A 439 36.18 14.15 -5.94
N LEU A 440 35.25 13.91 -6.88
CA LEU A 440 35.52 14.05 -8.31
C LEU A 440 35.84 15.51 -8.71
N LYS A 441 35.10 16.48 -8.16
CA LYS A 441 35.25 17.90 -8.53
C LYS A 441 36.55 18.52 -8.00
N LYS A 442 37.02 18.10 -6.83
CA LYS A 442 38.17 18.70 -6.12
C LYS A 442 39.40 17.78 -6.04
N ASP A 443 39.32 16.57 -6.61
CA ASP A 443 40.32 15.51 -6.45
C ASP A 443 40.64 15.22 -4.97
N ASP A 444 39.59 15.18 -4.13
CA ASP A 444 39.71 15.10 -2.67
C ASP A 444 39.65 13.63 -2.19
N ALA A 445 40.81 13.07 -1.87
CA ALA A 445 40.95 11.70 -1.36
C ALA A 445 40.24 11.46 -0.01
N ALA A 446 40.14 12.48 0.85
CA ALA A 446 39.43 12.33 2.12
C ALA A 446 37.91 12.22 1.89
N LYS A 447 37.38 12.96 0.92
CA LYS A 447 35.98 12.85 0.49
C LYS A 447 35.71 11.52 -0.19
N HIS A 448 36.64 11.00 -0.99
CA HIS A 448 36.55 9.64 -1.55
C HIS A 448 36.37 8.60 -0.43
N PHE A 449 37.24 8.60 0.58
CA PHE A 449 37.16 7.64 1.68
C PHE A 449 35.86 7.80 2.50
N ARG A 450 35.43 9.04 2.75
CA ARG A 450 34.15 9.30 3.44
C ARG A 450 32.94 8.83 2.63
N ALA A 451 32.98 8.96 1.30
CA ALA A 451 31.93 8.46 0.42
C ALA A 451 31.80 6.93 0.56
N LEU A 452 32.92 6.21 0.50
CA LEU A 452 32.92 4.75 0.67
C LEU A 452 32.37 4.32 2.04
N ALA A 453 32.78 5.00 3.12
CA ALA A 453 32.31 4.70 4.46
C ALA A 453 30.80 4.91 4.62
N GLN A 454 30.24 5.99 4.05
CA GLN A 454 28.80 6.25 4.08
C GLN A 454 28.03 5.29 3.17
N ALA A 455 28.58 4.94 2.00
CA ALA A 455 27.99 3.96 1.10
C ALA A 455 27.86 2.58 1.78
N GLN A 456 28.92 2.13 2.46
CA GLN A 456 28.89 0.89 3.23
C GLN A 456 27.88 0.95 4.37
N LYS A 457 27.80 2.08 5.08
CA LYS A 457 26.79 2.27 6.14
C LYS A 457 25.36 2.17 5.59
N ALA A 458 25.10 2.75 4.42
CA ALA A 458 23.80 2.65 3.76
C ALA A 458 23.46 1.21 3.35
N ALA A 459 24.41 0.49 2.73
CA ALA A 459 24.22 -0.90 2.32
C ALA A 459 23.91 -1.84 3.51
N LEU A 460 24.46 -1.56 4.69
CA LEU A 460 24.21 -2.33 5.91
C LEU A 460 22.88 -1.97 6.58
N ALA A 461 22.43 -0.72 6.50
CA ALA A 461 21.22 -0.26 7.16
C ALA A 461 19.95 -0.81 6.50
N GLU A 462 19.87 -0.82 5.16
CA GLU A 462 18.73 -1.38 4.43
C GLU A 462 19.21 -2.30 3.29
N PRO A 463 19.67 -3.52 3.61
CA PRO A 463 20.31 -4.40 2.64
C PRO A 463 19.39 -4.85 1.50
N TYR A 464 18.07 -4.73 1.68
CA TYR A 464 17.07 -5.16 0.71
C TYR A 464 16.36 -4.00 -0.01
N ASN A 465 16.80 -2.75 0.19
CA ASN A 465 16.19 -1.59 -0.47
C ASN A 465 16.78 -1.40 -1.89
N PRO A 466 16.00 -1.64 -2.96
CA PRO A 466 16.51 -1.56 -4.33
C PRO A 466 16.89 -0.15 -4.75
N GLN A 467 16.22 0.89 -4.24
CA GLN A 467 16.56 2.29 -4.54
C GLN A 467 17.90 2.69 -3.91
N VAL A 468 18.16 2.28 -2.67
CA VAL A 468 19.44 2.53 -1.99
C VAL A 468 20.57 1.83 -2.76
N ARG A 469 20.41 0.55 -3.08
CA ARG A 469 21.39 -0.23 -3.86
C ARG A 469 21.70 0.43 -5.21
N ALA A 470 20.67 0.88 -5.94
CA ALA A 470 20.85 1.58 -7.21
C ALA A 470 21.63 2.90 -7.07
N ASN A 471 21.38 3.67 -6.00
CA ASN A 471 22.16 4.86 -5.68
C ASN A 471 23.64 4.50 -5.44
N LEU A 472 23.90 3.45 -4.64
CA LEU A 472 25.26 3.01 -4.34
C LEU A 472 26.03 2.53 -5.57
N VAL A 473 25.38 1.87 -6.54
CA VAL A 473 25.99 1.55 -7.84
C VAL A 473 26.53 2.82 -8.50
N ASN A 474 25.73 3.89 -8.55
CA ASN A 474 26.16 5.16 -9.15
C ASN A 474 27.29 5.82 -8.37
N VAL A 475 27.23 5.80 -7.03
CA VAL A 475 28.30 6.31 -6.16
C VAL A 475 29.62 5.59 -6.46
N TYR A 476 29.62 4.27 -6.47
CA TYR A 476 30.84 3.49 -6.70
C TYR A 476 31.38 3.65 -8.13
N LEU A 477 30.50 3.74 -9.15
CA LEU A 477 30.94 4.05 -10.51
C LEU A 477 31.59 5.44 -10.60
N LEU A 478 31.02 6.46 -9.94
CA LEU A 478 31.56 7.82 -9.90
C LEU A 478 32.95 7.87 -9.26
N LEU A 479 33.15 7.08 -8.20
CA LEU A 479 34.42 6.93 -7.49
C LEU A 479 35.41 6.02 -8.23
N LYS A 480 35.05 5.46 -9.40
CA LYS A 480 35.86 4.48 -10.12
C LYS A 480 36.20 3.26 -9.25
N GLU A 481 35.22 2.78 -8.48
CA GLU A 481 35.29 1.55 -7.69
C GLU A 481 34.37 0.49 -8.30
N ALA A 482 34.65 0.08 -9.55
CA ALA A 482 33.71 -0.77 -10.29
C ALA A 482 33.52 -2.16 -9.66
N ASP A 483 34.49 -2.66 -8.90
CA ASP A 483 34.33 -3.92 -8.14
C ASP A 483 33.23 -3.81 -7.08
N LEU A 484 33.14 -2.67 -6.39
CA LEU A 484 32.08 -2.40 -5.41
C LEU A 484 30.75 -2.13 -6.11
N ALA A 485 30.77 -1.40 -7.23
CA ALA A 485 29.57 -1.20 -8.06
C ALA A 485 28.97 -2.54 -8.53
N ALA A 486 29.81 -3.48 -8.96
CA ALA A 486 29.37 -4.80 -9.41
C ALA A 486 28.71 -5.60 -8.27
N ARG A 487 29.28 -5.56 -7.06
CA ARG A 487 28.68 -6.21 -5.88
C ARG A 487 27.31 -5.62 -5.53
N GLU A 488 27.15 -4.31 -5.61
CA GLU A 488 25.84 -3.68 -5.38
C GLU A 488 24.82 -4.04 -6.48
N ALA A 489 25.25 -4.10 -7.74
CA ALA A 489 24.39 -4.53 -8.85
C ALA A 489 23.96 -6.00 -8.70
N GLU A 490 24.83 -6.88 -8.22
CA GLU A 490 24.49 -8.27 -7.87
C GLU A 490 23.48 -8.33 -6.72
N ALA A 491 23.67 -7.50 -5.68
CA ALA A 491 22.72 -7.41 -4.60
C ALA A 491 21.33 -6.97 -5.11
N MET A 492 21.25 -6.08 -6.10
CA MET A 492 19.96 -5.67 -6.70
C MET A 492 19.17 -6.85 -7.26
N LEU A 493 19.83 -7.82 -7.93
CA LEU A 493 19.17 -9.04 -8.39
C LEU A 493 18.61 -9.89 -7.24
N GLN A 494 19.31 -9.92 -6.10
CA GLN A 494 18.82 -10.64 -4.92
C GLN A 494 17.65 -9.91 -4.25
N THR A 495 17.64 -8.58 -4.27
CA THR A 495 16.57 -7.76 -3.66
C THR A 495 15.28 -7.79 -4.46
N ASN A 496 15.38 -7.77 -5.80
CA ASN A 496 14.23 -7.78 -6.69
C ASN A 496 14.57 -8.56 -7.98
N PRO A 497 14.44 -9.90 -7.94
CA PRO A 497 14.78 -10.77 -9.06
C PRO A 497 13.78 -10.71 -10.21
N LEU A 498 12.59 -10.13 -10.00
CA LEU A 498 11.57 -10.04 -11.05
C LEU A 498 11.71 -8.78 -11.92
N LEU A 499 12.58 -7.84 -11.55
CA LEU A 499 12.75 -6.58 -12.27
C LEU A 499 13.81 -6.72 -13.39
N PRO A 500 13.44 -6.70 -14.68
CA PRO A 500 14.40 -6.89 -15.78
C PRO A 500 15.52 -5.85 -15.79
N GLY A 501 15.23 -4.61 -15.38
CA GLY A 501 16.21 -3.54 -15.30
C GLY A 501 17.41 -3.85 -14.39
N ASN A 502 17.25 -4.71 -13.37
CA ASN A 502 18.37 -5.10 -12.51
C ASN A 502 19.40 -5.97 -13.25
N TYR A 503 18.95 -6.79 -14.21
CA TYR A 503 19.83 -7.59 -15.06
C TYR A 503 20.62 -6.71 -16.03
N GLU A 504 19.97 -5.70 -16.60
CA GLU A 504 20.65 -4.71 -17.46
C GLU A 504 21.72 -3.93 -16.69
N ILE A 505 21.40 -3.49 -15.46
CA ILE A 505 22.35 -2.80 -14.59
C ILE A 505 23.55 -3.70 -14.30
N LEU A 506 23.32 -4.96 -13.91
CA LEU A 506 24.42 -5.90 -13.66
C LEU A 506 25.31 -6.08 -14.89
N GLY A 507 24.72 -6.38 -16.05
CA GLY A 507 25.47 -6.55 -17.30
C GLY A 507 26.34 -5.34 -17.62
N ARG A 508 25.74 -4.14 -17.59
CA ARG A 508 26.45 -2.87 -17.86
C ARG A 508 27.58 -2.61 -16.85
N VAL A 509 27.34 -2.84 -15.57
CA VAL A 509 28.35 -2.62 -14.52
C VAL A 509 29.49 -3.62 -14.63
N CYS A 510 29.21 -4.88 -14.96
CA CYS A 510 30.24 -5.89 -15.26
C CYS A 510 31.11 -5.46 -16.45
N ILE A 511 30.53 -4.93 -17.53
CA ILE A 511 31.32 -4.38 -18.65
C ILE A 511 32.20 -3.21 -18.21
N ALA A 512 31.64 -2.28 -17.42
CA ALA A 512 32.42 -1.17 -16.87
C ALA A 512 33.58 -1.66 -15.98
N ALA A 513 33.33 -2.65 -15.12
CA ALA A 513 34.34 -3.25 -14.25
C ALA A 513 35.42 -4.00 -15.03
N ALA A 514 35.03 -4.75 -16.08
CA ALA A 514 35.97 -5.41 -16.97
C ALA A 514 36.89 -4.39 -17.65
N ARG A 515 36.33 -3.36 -18.28
CA ARG A 515 37.09 -2.30 -18.95
C ARG A 515 38.04 -1.59 -18.00
N GLN A 516 37.58 -1.23 -16.80
CA GLN A 516 38.43 -0.59 -15.81
C GLN A 516 39.61 -1.48 -15.38
N ASN A 517 39.37 -2.78 -15.20
CA ASN A 517 40.44 -3.71 -14.86
C ASN A 517 41.42 -3.88 -16.04
N LEU A 518 40.96 -3.85 -17.29
CA LEU A 518 41.84 -3.88 -18.47
C LEU A 518 42.73 -2.64 -18.56
N GLU A 519 42.18 -1.44 -18.31
CA GLU A 519 42.95 -0.19 -18.25
C GLU A 519 44.06 -0.26 -17.18
N ARG A 520 43.85 -1.03 -16.11
CA ARG A 520 44.81 -1.27 -15.02
C ARG A 520 45.69 -2.50 -15.24
N ALA A 521 45.68 -3.10 -16.43
CA ALA A 521 46.39 -4.35 -16.78
C ALA A 521 46.04 -5.56 -15.88
N ARG A 522 44.85 -5.57 -15.30
CA ARG A 522 44.30 -6.62 -14.41
C ARG A 522 43.43 -7.61 -15.22
N VAL A 523 44.06 -8.33 -16.12
CA VAL A 523 43.37 -9.19 -17.11
C VAL A 523 42.52 -10.28 -16.45
N GLU A 524 43.04 -10.93 -15.41
CA GLU A 524 42.32 -12.00 -14.71
C GLU A 524 41.04 -11.48 -14.01
N GLN A 525 41.10 -10.31 -13.36
CA GLN A 525 39.90 -9.69 -12.79
C GLN A 525 38.92 -9.26 -13.87
N ALA A 526 39.40 -8.75 -15.01
CA ALA A 526 38.54 -8.39 -16.13
C ALA A 526 37.79 -9.62 -16.67
N ARG A 527 38.47 -10.77 -16.83
CA ARG A 527 37.85 -12.03 -17.29
C ARG A 527 36.68 -12.43 -16.39
N VAL A 528 36.84 -12.34 -15.07
CA VAL A 528 35.76 -12.63 -14.10
C VAL A 528 34.50 -11.82 -14.37
N TYR A 529 34.62 -10.53 -14.69
CA TYR A 529 33.46 -9.69 -14.98
C TYR A 529 32.87 -9.92 -16.37
N LEU A 530 33.70 -10.23 -17.37
CA LEU A 530 33.21 -10.61 -18.70
C LEU A 530 32.40 -11.91 -18.63
N ASP A 531 32.91 -12.92 -17.90
CA ASP A 531 32.20 -14.19 -17.68
C ASP A 531 30.85 -13.96 -16.98
N ARG A 532 30.81 -13.08 -15.97
CA ARG A 532 29.56 -12.69 -15.32
C ARG A 532 28.59 -12.02 -16.28
N ALA A 533 29.05 -11.05 -17.09
CA ALA A 533 28.21 -10.38 -18.07
C ALA A 533 27.64 -11.35 -19.13
N MET A 534 28.43 -12.34 -19.55
CA MET A 534 27.98 -13.41 -20.47
C MET A 534 26.97 -14.37 -19.83
N ALA A 535 26.98 -14.54 -18.50
CA ALA A 535 26.03 -15.38 -17.79
C ALA A 535 24.67 -14.71 -17.55
N VAL A 536 24.59 -13.37 -17.51
CA VAL A 536 23.34 -12.62 -17.23
C VAL A 536 22.15 -13.04 -18.11
N PRO A 537 22.29 -13.18 -19.45
CA PRO A 537 21.20 -13.64 -20.32
C PRO A 537 20.57 -14.97 -19.85
N GLN A 538 21.41 -15.94 -19.48
CA GLN A 538 20.93 -17.25 -19.04
C GLN A 538 20.18 -17.14 -17.72
N ILE A 539 20.73 -16.41 -16.74
CA ILE A 539 20.10 -16.21 -15.43
C ILE A 539 18.73 -15.54 -15.58
N MET A 540 18.62 -14.54 -16.47
CA MET A 540 17.36 -13.86 -16.74
C MET A 540 16.33 -14.79 -17.41
N ALA A 541 16.75 -15.57 -18.40
CA ALA A 541 15.89 -16.48 -19.12
C ALA A 541 15.36 -17.61 -18.21
N GLU A 542 16.21 -18.15 -17.34
CA GLU A 542 15.84 -19.14 -16.33
C GLU A 542 14.79 -18.58 -15.36
N LYS A 543 15.01 -17.34 -14.86
CA LYS A 543 14.05 -16.70 -13.96
C LYS A 543 12.71 -16.41 -14.65
N SER A 544 12.73 -15.95 -15.89
CA SER A 544 11.52 -15.75 -16.69
C SER A 544 10.74 -17.06 -16.87
N ALA A 545 11.44 -18.17 -17.16
CA ALA A 545 10.82 -19.49 -17.29
C ALA A 545 10.24 -20.03 -15.97
N GLU A 546 10.90 -19.79 -14.83
CA GLU A 546 10.40 -20.15 -13.50
C GLU A 546 9.09 -19.41 -13.17
N VAL A 547 9.05 -18.10 -13.42
CA VAL A 547 7.88 -17.25 -13.15
C VAL A 547 6.73 -17.62 -14.06
N LYS A 548 6.98 -17.89 -15.35
CA LYS A 548 5.96 -18.33 -16.29
C LYS A 548 5.24 -19.62 -15.87
N LYS A 549 5.92 -20.51 -15.14
CA LYS A 549 5.34 -21.78 -14.62
C LYS A 549 4.52 -21.58 -13.35
N SER A 550 4.93 -20.65 -12.50
CA SER A 550 4.36 -20.46 -11.15
C SER A 550 3.31 -19.36 -11.07
N SER A 551 3.40 -18.34 -11.91
CA SER A 551 2.50 -17.19 -11.95
C SER A 551 1.34 -17.39 -12.93
N ARG A 552 0.11 -17.22 -12.45
CA ARG A 552 -1.07 -17.17 -13.33
C ARG A 552 -1.07 -15.94 -14.25
N ARG A 553 -0.52 -14.82 -13.77
CA ARG A 553 -0.41 -13.57 -14.53
C ARG A 553 0.53 -13.76 -15.72
N TYR A 554 1.72 -14.33 -15.48
CA TYR A 554 2.74 -14.49 -16.51
C TYR A 554 2.62 -15.78 -17.34
N ALA A 555 1.65 -16.67 -17.04
CA ALA A 555 1.43 -17.92 -17.78
C ALA A 555 1.28 -17.70 -19.31
N LYS A 556 0.79 -16.52 -19.71
CA LYS A 556 0.59 -16.14 -21.12
C LYS A 556 1.76 -15.36 -21.77
N GLY A 557 2.82 -15.03 -21.02
CA GLY A 557 4.10 -14.59 -21.61
C GLY A 557 4.49 -13.10 -21.47
N ASP A 558 4.08 -12.39 -20.43
CA ASP A 558 4.35 -10.94 -20.31
C ASP A 558 5.74 -10.58 -19.77
N LEU A 559 6.48 -11.53 -19.19
CA LEU A 559 7.84 -11.29 -18.68
C LEU A 559 8.86 -11.69 -19.77
N PRO A 560 9.57 -10.74 -20.41
CA PRO A 560 10.48 -11.07 -21.49
C PRO A 560 11.61 -11.99 -20.99
N PRO A 561 12.04 -12.99 -21.77
CA PRO A 561 13.16 -13.86 -21.40
C PRO A 561 14.51 -13.14 -21.45
N LEU A 562 14.62 -12.10 -22.30
CA LEU A 562 15.81 -11.26 -22.48
C LEU A 562 15.37 -9.84 -22.80
N THR A 563 16.13 -8.85 -22.35
CA THR A 563 15.99 -7.47 -22.82
C THR A 563 17.13 -7.07 -23.76
N PRO A 564 16.92 -6.05 -24.63
CA PRO A 564 17.98 -5.52 -25.48
C PRO A 564 19.22 -5.04 -24.69
N GLY A 565 19.03 -4.48 -23.49
CA GLY A 565 20.14 -4.04 -22.64
C GLY A 565 21.01 -5.20 -22.14
N VAL A 566 20.39 -6.33 -21.77
CA VAL A 566 21.11 -7.55 -21.41
C VAL A 566 21.86 -8.14 -22.61
N GLN A 567 21.23 -8.14 -23.79
CA GLN A 567 21.86 -8.59 -25.03
C GLN A 567 23.05 -7.72 -25.44
N LEU A 568 22.94 -6.39 -25.30
CA LEU A 568 24.04 -5.46 -25.51
C LEU A 568 25.23 -5.81 -24.61
N ALA A 569 25.01 -5.93 -23.30
CA ALA A 569 26.08 -6.22 -22.34
C ALA A 569 26.75 -7.58 -22.62
N ALA A 570 25.95 -8.61 -22.93
CA ALA A 570 26.49 -9.92 -23.31
C ALA A 570 27.33 -9.87 -24.60
N GLY A 571 26.85 -9.13 -25.60
CA GLY A 571 27.57 -8.92 -26.86
C GLY A 571 28.88 -8.17 -26.69
N GLN A 572 28.91 -7.16 -25.82
CA GLN A 572 30.15 -6.46 -25.43
C GLN A 572 31.13 -7.41 -24.75
N ALA A 573 30.65 -8.25 -23.84
CA ALA A 573 31.49 -9.21 -23.14
C ALA A 573 32.09 -10.24 -24.10
N GLN A 574 31.25 -10.82 -24.96
CA GLN A 574 31.66 -11.77 -26.00
C GLN A 574 32.71 -11.17 -26.93
N TYR A 575 32.56 -9.90 -27.35
CA TYR A 575 33.54 -9.21 -28.18
C TYR A 575 34.90 -9.10 -27.47
N LEU A 576 34.89 -8.64 -26.21
CA LEU A 576 36.12 -8.46 -25.42
C LEU A 576 36.82 -9.79 -25.09
N SER A 577 36.06 -10.89 -25.00
CA SER A 577 36.58 -12.26 -24.85
C SER A 577 36.96 -12.93 -26.19
N GLY A 578 36.93 -12.22 -27.31
CA GLY A 578 37.30 -12.76 -28.63
C GLY A 578 36.25 -13.68 -29.28
N ARG A 579 35.06 -13.81 -28.69
CA ARG A 579 33.94 -14.63 -29.20
C ARG A 579 33.09 -13.85 -30.21
N TYR A 580 33.72 -13.41 -31.30
CA TYR A 580 33.12 -12.45 -32.23
C TYR A 580 31.83 -12.93 -32.92
N ALA A 581 31.70 -14.23 -33.20
CA ALA A 581 30.51 -14.79 -33.83
C ALA A 581 29.28 -14.74 -32.90
N GLU A 582 29.47 -15.04 -31.61
CA GLU A 582 28.43 -14.91 -30.59
C GLU A 582 28.09 -13.44 -30.34
N ALA A 583 29.12 -12.57 -30.26
CA ALA A 583 28.96 -11.13 -30.11
C ALA A 583 28.09 -10.55 -31.22
N ARG A 584 28.33 -10.94 -32.48
CA ARG A 584 27.53 -10.52 -33.64
C ARG A 584 26.04 -10.82 -33.43
N GLN A 585 25.70 -12.02 -32.97
CA GLN A 585 24.30 -12.42 -32.75
C GLN A 585 23.64 -11.57 -31.66
N SER A 586 24.24 -11.50 -30.48
CA SER A 586 23.70 -10.74 -29.34
C SER A 586 23.53 -9.26 -29.67
N LEU A 587 24.51 -8.66 -30.35
CA LEU A 587 24.49 -7.24 -30.73
C LEU A 587 23.51 -6.95 -31.87
N GLN A 588 23.30 -7.89 -32.78
CA GLN A 588 22.30 -7.74 -33.84
C GLN A 588 20.88 -7.68 -33.27
N ASP A 589 20.56 -8.51 -32.27
CA ASP A 589 19.26 -8.45 -31.60
C ASP A 589 19.09 -7.14 -30.84
N ALA A 590 20.11 -6.70 -30.08
CA ALA A 590 20.10 -5.43 -29.36
C ALA A 590 20.03 -4.20 -30.28
N SER A 591 20.56 -4.29 -31.51
CA SER A 591 20.62 -3.17 -32.48
C SER A 591 19.26 -2.66 -32.95
N ARG A 592 18.19 -3.45 -32.74
CA ARG A 592 16.81 -3.13 -33.13
C ARG A 592 16.10 -2.24 -32.11
N ASP A 593 16.65 -2.10 -30.91
CA ASP A 593 16.06 -1.30 -29.85
C ASP A 593 16.36 0.20 -30.02
N GLU A 594 15.41 1.05 -29.67
CA GLU A 594 15.54 2.51 -29.83
C GLU A 594 16.54 3.12 -28.84
N LYS A 595 16.70 2.56 -27.64
CA LYS A 595 17.51 3.13 -26.56
C LYS A 595 18.96 2.65 -26.62
N VAL A 596 19.17 1.35 -26.82
CA VAL A 596 20.50 0.75 -26.83
C VAL A 596 21.02 0.45 -28.23
N GLY A 597 20.19 0.60 -29.27
CA GLY A 597 20.53 0.18 -30.62
C GLY A 597 21.74 0.92 -31.22
N ALA A 598 21.91 2.21 -30.94
CA ALA A 598 23.07 2.97 -31.42
C ALA A 598 24.39 2.41 -30.86
N GLU A 599 24.42 2.10 -29.56
CA GLU A 599 25.58 1.48 -28.93
C GLU A 599 25.77 0.04 -29.42
N ALA A 600 24.70 -0.75 -29.56
CA ALA A 600 24.79 -2.09 -30.11
C ALA A 600 25.34 -2.10 -31.55
N LYS A 601 24.92 -1.17 -32.42
CA LYS A 601 25.45 -1.00 -33.78
C LYS A 601 26.94 -0.67 -33.79
N PHE A 602 27.40 0.15 -32.85
CA PHE A 602 28.83 0.48 -32.71
C PHE A 602 29.68 -0.77 -32.47
N TRP A 603 29.29 -1.58 -31.49
CA TRP A 603 29.97 -2.84 -31.17
C TRP A 603 29.80 -3.89 -32.26
N LEU A 604 28.64 -3.93 -32.91
CA LEU A 604 28.35 -4.84 -34.01
C LEU A 604 29.26 -4.58 -35.22
N ALA A 605 29.51 -3.31 -35.56
CA ALA A 605 30.46 -2.94 -36.60
C ALA A 605 31.87 -3.46 -36.30
N ALA A 606 32.29 -3.38 -35.02
CA ALA A 606 33.59 -3.90 -34.60
C ALA A 606 33.66 -5.43 -34.68
N ALA A 607 32.58 -6.11 -34.30
CA ALA A 607 32.46 -7.57 -34.44
C ALA A 607 32.53 -8.02 -35.90
N TYR A 608 31.82 -7.34 -36.81
CA TYR A 608 31.88 -7.59 -38.25
C TYR A 608 33.31 -7.46 -38.79
N HIS A 609 34.02 -6.39 -38.42
CA HIS A 609 35.41 -6.21 -38.85
C HIS A 609 36.33 -7.35 -38.39
N ARG A 610 36.19 -7.82 -37.14
CA ARG A 610 36.97 -8.94 -36.60
C ARG A 610 36.65 -10.28 -37.27
N LEU A 611 35.46 -10.43 -37.83
CA LEU A 611 35.03 -11.60 -38.60
C LEU A 611 35.42 -11.53 -40.08
N GLY A 612 36.04 -10.44 -40.55
CA GLY A 612 36.36 -10.22 -41.97
C GLY A 612 35.19 -9.70 -42.80
N GLU A 613 34.06 -9.36 -42.18
CA GLU A 613 32.84 -8.82 -42.79
C GLU A 613 32.95 -7.28 -42.94
N GLY A 614 33.96 -6.84 -43.69
CA GLY A 614 34.35 -5.43 -43.76
C GLY A 614 33.32 -4.50 -44.42
N ARG A 615 32.45 -5.02 -45.30
CA ARG A 615 31.41 -4.22 -45.98
C ARG A 615 30.30 -3.83 -45.01
N GLU A 616 29.86 -4.78 -44.20
CA GLU A 616 28.85 -4.66 -43.16
C GLU A 616 29.32 -3.70 -42.07
N ALA A 617 30.59 -3.83 -41.64
CA ALA A 617 31.22 -2.91 -40.70
C ALA A 617 31.23 -1.46 -41.23
N GLN A 618 31.61 -1.26 -42.50
CA GLN A 618 31.64 0.08 -43.11
C GLN A 618 30.25 0.68 -43.30
N ALA A 619 29.24 -0.14 -43.63
CA ALA A 619 27.86 0.32 -43.78
C ALA A 619 27.30 0.88 -42.46
N LEU A 620 27.50 0.15 -41.35
CA LEU A 620 27.08 0.60 -40.02
C LEU A 620 27.84 1.85 -39.58
N LEU A 621 29.16 1.92 -39.81
CA LEU A 621 29.95 3.11 -39.47
C LEU A 621 29.50 4.34 -40.25
N ALA A 622 29.22 4.20 -41.55
CA ALA A 622 28.73 5.29 -42.38
C ALA A 622 27.33 5.79 -41.95
N GLU A 623 26.47 4.90 -41.45
CA GLU A 623 25.18 5.27 -40.85
C GLU A 623 25.39 6.08 -39.58
N MET A 624 26.26 5.63 -38.67
CA MET A 624 26.48 6.29 -37.40
C MET A 624 27.24 7.62 -37.52
N GLU A 625 28.16 7.76 -38.47
CA GLU A 625 28.89 9.00 -38.74
C GLU A 625 27.97 10.17 -39.10
N LYS A 626 26.80 9.90 -39.69
CA LYS A 626 25.78 10.91 -39.96
C LYS A 626 25.15 11.47 -38.69
N GLN A 627 25.26 10.75 -37.57
CA GLN A 627 24.58 11.04 -36.31
C GLN A 627 25.53 11.58 -35.23
N SER A 628 26.84 11.26 -35.27
CA SER A 628 27.80 11.73 -34.26
C SER A 628 29.22 11.92 -34.82
N ALA A 629 29.79 13.10 -34.59
CA ALA A 629 31.17 13.40 -34.95
C ALA A 629 32.15 12.73 -33.97
N GLY A 630 33.15 12.01 -34.48
CA GLY A 630 34.20 11.38 -33.66
C GLY A 630 34.12 9.85 -33.52
N ILE A 631 33.06 9.20 -34.05
CA ILE A 631 32.87 7.74 -33.99
C ILE A 631 34.07 6.96 -34.53
N ARG A 632 34.71 7.40 -35.62
CA ARG A 632 35.88 6.71 -36.17
C ARG A 632 37.02 6.56 -35.17
N LYS A 633 37.27 7.58 -34.36
CA LYS A 633 38.35 7.55 -33.38
C LYS A 633 38.07 6.49 -32.31
N SER A 634 36.86 6.54 -31.72
CA SER A 634 36.44 5.55 -30.73
C SER A 634 36.37 4.14 -31.31
N TYR A 635 35.98 3.99 -32.58
CA TYR A 635 35.99 2.73 -33.28
C TYR A 635 37.40 2.15 -33.41
N GLN A 636 38.39 2.96 -33.80
CA GLN A 636 39.79 2.54 -33.86
C GLN A 636 40.32 2.16 -32.47
N GLU A 637 39.99 2.94 -31.44
CA GLU A 637 40.33 2.60 -30.04
C GLU A 637 39.76 1.24 -29.62
N LEU A 638 38.51 0.94 -29.98
CA LEU A 638 37.88 -0.35 -29.72
C LEU A 638 38.60 -1.49 -30.47
N LEU A 639 38.99 -1.28 -31.73
CA LEU A 639 39.73 -2.26 -32.52
C LEU A 639 41.16 -2.51 -32.03
N ILE A 640 41.73 -1.66 -31.17
CA ILE A 640 43.08 -1.87 -30.62
C ILE A 640 43.05 -2.78 -29.40
N LEU A 641 41.89 -2.93 -28.74
CA LEU A 641 41.77 -3.78 -27.55
C LEU A 641 42.04 -5.27 -27.91
N PRO A 642 43.06 -5.90 -27.30
CA PRO A 642 43.34 -7.30 -27.54
C PRO A 642 42.25 -8.19 -26.91
N PRO A 643 41.88 -9.32 -27.56
CA PRO A 643 40.95 -10.27 -26.97
C PRO A 643 41.57 -10.89 -25.72
N ILE A 644 40.73 -11.09 -24.70
CA ILE A 644 41.11 -11.79 -23.47
C ILE A 644 40.72 -13.25 -23.64
N PHE A 645 41.72 -14.09 -23.91
CA PHE A 645 41.55 -15.55 -24.02
C PHE A 645 41.29 -16.20 -22.69
#